data_AF-A0A662YI04-F1
#
_entry.id   AF-A0A662YI04-F1
#
_cell.length_a   1.000
_cell.length_b   1.000
_cell.length_c   1.000
_cell.angle_alpha   90.00
_cell.angle_beta   90.00
_cell.angle_gamma   90.00
#
_symmetry.space_group_name_H-M   'P 1'
#
loop_
_entity.id
_entity.type
_entity.pdbx_description
1 polymer ?
#
loop_
_entity_poly.entity_id
_entity_poly.type
_entity_poly.pdbx_seq_one_letter_code
_entity_poly.pdbx_strand_id
1 'polypeptide(L)'
;MEVNGLSPTSQTVNKTGAAKSSDVPTTATVVPNSPPRDSDGDVVMAAAEETTTSHPPPATEPVEPKYGLQVLCQAVESMQEAVAGPSAVEFKVLVDLLLSSEFSLDRAVNTFLTEDRVVSDFRGIIGFDWDPDQPIATVMGAHEPYAASIPAGPLGLTVENILERTIVVDIKSGGAAERANVKRSSWLVGLNGERVMNLTHKETLRLIETAKRPLHLQLVEVPSEEYKALRRQLSMNIRQQKTERPIPEQDRMSFRVFQKKIHQGVLAFPKLVAMGLFQYLSTEEFHPPTMDPMYENPLDRLLPPNEAWDAAVLQDIHAMDEERSGEMCAERRFLLNLFASIHDYDDKGESTVIRTIQFLGWLAVRAAKMKQFLDAQDPNSVSSEREIYRHRYELLLAVVLHVLESLSIIENHATWDVMVNALKMLIISLTDDDVDTLLVPMFARLSISSSPTARIVPVALLSLVYPRVRGDVPVQLRGMLDRMCSDDNPLVRRAVTSVIGDLASAGGPPVASWTVQLLEKSTADSHDIVRIFAVKGCITLATTLRRLLHEDSTMDSPDEAEQTLRLLFCQMVPMVNTYTSDTSWQVRLETARTLPAFCRAFGAEYTDVFVDHFVGMVGDPTVEVRRACAEGAFLLGESLIAIASQRKPTAKPTTWEDSVETEQKEESNGTAETATSETNRETNSESSEFVVAAQVKFVRSVLPATYALSTDVSVAVRLALAQSVGRSLQFVGSTYYDDLVPIFMQFLDESQDATVRASLLEEMARYCDSSSETVSAMIFPAIQALRTSAQWRVRVKFVHCVAAWAEREDGAALPSDFADACLELLGDAVHEVRAVVCAKLPALGKSLGREWLAEKCVARVSVCLQSTFHGRLTGLLAVELLAPELQQMDKLRDVVETVVEQCTAKTANLRFRALRTLGLIVPMLNDPSITASTLEIVRPLARPESEADPDVREAADATQALLEAVLS
;
A
#
# COMPACT_ATOMS: atom_id res chain seq x y z
N MET A 1 -55.80 19.41 13.59
CA MET A 1 -57.03 18.73 14.05
C MET A 1 -56.61 17.62 15.01
N GLU A 2 -56.85 17.81 16.32
CA GLU A 2 -57.87 17.06 17.09
C GLU A 2 -58.24 15.63 16.65
N VAL A 3 -58.45 14.61 17.52
CA VAL A 3 -58.13 14.34 18.96
C VAL A 3 -58.17 12.80 19.17
N ASN A 4 -57.76 12.32 20.36
CA ASN A 4 -58.11 11.03 21.01
C ASN A 4 -57.43 9.75 20.47
N GLY A 5 -57.10 8.75 21.31
CA GLY A 5 -57.17 8.67 22.77
C GLY A 5 -57.68 7.31 23.31
N LEU A 6 -57.32 7.00 24.56
CA LEU A 6 -57.79 5.89 25.42
C LEU A 6 -57.12 4.51 25.30
N SER A 7 -57.26 3.78 26.40
CA SER A 7 -56.27 2.85 26.94
C SER A 7 -56.93 1.54 27.48
N PRO A 8 -56.49 0.87 28.57
CA PRO A 8 -56.27 -0.58 28.55
C PRO A 8 -57.38 -1.38 29.26
N THR A 9 -57.26 -2.72 29.29
CA THR A 9 -57.53 -3.49 30.54
C THR A 9 -56.96 -4.91 30.52
N SER A 10 -56.49 -5.34 31.68
CA SER A 10 -56.17 -6.72 32.04
C SER A 10 -57.42 -7.57 32.30
N GLN A 11 -57.33 -8.89 32.13
CA GLN A 11 -57.99 -9.81 33.08
C GLN A 11 -57.27 -11.15 33.23
N THR A 12 -57.21 -11.62 34.47
CA THR A 12 -56.59 -12.86 34.94
C THR A 12 -57.68 -13.86 35.39
N VAL A 13 -57.25 -15.07 35.82
CA VAL A 13 -57.86 -15.93 36.87
C VAL A 13 -58.49 -17.28 36.46
N ASN A 14 -57.77 -18.35 36.84
CA ASN A 14 -58.20 -19.71 37.29
C ASN A 14 -58.76 -20.77 36.30
N LYS A 15 -58.15 -21.97 36.23
CA LYS A 15 -58.36 -23.24 37.00
C LYS A 15 -59.65 -23.99 36.58
N THR A 16 -59.76 -25.33 36.52
CA THR A 16 -59.24 -26.39 37.44
C THR A 16 -59.39 -27.81 36.83
N GLY A 17 -58.67 -28.83 37.34
CA GLY A 17 -58.91 -30.28 37.09
C GLY A 17 -57.71 -31.00 36.44
N ALA A 18 -56.88 -31.85 37.07
CA ALA A 18 -57.03 -32.83 38.16
C ALA A 18 -57.89 -34.06 37.77
N ALA A 19 -57.48 -35.33 37.95
CA ALA A 19 -56.25 -35.92 38.52
C ALA A 19 -56.11 -37.44 38.22
N LYS A 20 -55.00 -38.03 38.71
CA LYS A 20 -54.68 -39.45 39.03
C LYS A 20 -53.73 -40.21 38.07
N SER A 21 -53.10 -41.33 38.48
CA SER A 21 -52.00 -41.49 39.47
C SER A 21 -51.76 -42.98 39.85
N SER A 22 -50.64 -43.58 39.42
CA SER A 22 -50.08 -44.87 39.91
C SER A 22 -48.81 -45.23 39.10
N ASP A 23 -47.75 -45.87 39.59
CA ASP A 23 -47.22 -46.04 40.96
C ASP A 23 -45.72 -46.46 40.91
N VAL A 24 -45.04 -46.37 42.06
CA VAL A 24 -43.58 -46.47 42.33
C VAL A 24 -43.21 -47.93 42.74
N PRO A 25 -41.99 -48.54 42.49
CA PRO A 25 -40.72 -48.26 43.22
C PRO A 25 -39.37 -48.63 42.50
N THR A 26 -38.16 -48.70 43.11
CA THR A 26 -37.35 -47.78 43.98
C THR A 26 -35.92 -48.39 44.15
N THR A 27 -34.84 -47.57 44.09
CA THR A 27 -33.44 -47.79 44.57
C THR A 27 -32.60 -49.05 44.21
N ALA A 28 -31.33 -48.84 43.81
CA ALA A 28 -30.14 -49.28 44.57
C ALA A 28 -28.83 -48.60 44.06
N THR A 29 -27.84 -48.43 44.94
CA THR A 29 -26.58 -47.66 44.78
C THR A 29 -25.33 -48.53 44.60
N VAL A 30 -24.29 -48.00 43.93
CA VAL A 30 -22.87 -48.35 44.18
C VAL A 30 -21.98 -47.10 44.01
N VAL A 31 -21.06 -46.88 44.96
CA VAL A 31 -19.92 -45.93 44.92
C VAL A 31 -18.70 -46.68 45.47
N PRO A 32 -17.54 -46.66 44.77
CA PRO A 32 -16.28 -46.11 45.32
C PRO A 32 -15.44 -45.38 44.23
N ASN A 33 -14.37 -44.61 44.48
CA ASN A 33 -13.74 -44.09 45.70
C ASN A 33 -12.97 -42.80 45.34
N SER A 34 -12.84 -41.86 46.27
CA SER A 34 -11.87 -40.75 46.20
C SER A 34 -10.54 -41.14 46.86
N PRO A 35 -9.37 -40.64 46.40
CA PRO A 35 -8.10 -40.85 47.09
C PRO A 35 -8.07 -40.12 48.45
N PRO A 36 -7.22 -40.56 49.41
CA PRO A 36 -7.13 -39.96 50.72
C PRO A 36 -6.50 -38.55 50.65
N ARG A 37 -6.93 -37.68 51.57
CA ARG A 37 -6.34 -36.36 51.82
C ARG A 37 -5.88 -36.32 53.29
N ASP A 38 -4.66 -35.85 53.53
CA ASP A 38 -4.22 -35.48 54.87
C ASP A 38 -4.70 -34.07 55.24
N SER A 39 -4.55 -33.70 56.52
CA SER A 39 -5.34 -32.64 57.18
C SER A 39 -5.13 -31.20 56.69
N ASP A 40 -4.15 -30.93 55.82
CA ASP A 40 -3.91 -29.60 55.22
C ASP A 40 -4.18 -29.55 53.70
N GLY A 41 -4.69 -30.62 53.09
CA GLY A 41 -5.42 -30.54 51.81
C GLY A 41 -4.63 -30.56 50.50
N ASP A 42 -3.29 -30.62 50.52
CA ASP A 42 -2.46 -30.74 49.31
C ASP A 42 -2.32 -32.18 48.78
N VAL A 43 -2.11 -32.31 47.46
CA VAL A 43 -1.90 -33.59 46.77
C VAL A 43 -0.39 -33.84 46.63
N VAL A 44 0.10 -34.91 47.27
CA VAL A 44 1.53 -35.27 47.25
C VAL A 44 1.89 -36.02 45.96
N MET A 45 2.85 -35.49 45.21
CA MET A 45 3.49 -36.18 44.07
C MET A 45 4.38 -37.31 44.60
N ALA A 46 4.15 -38.55 44.14
CA ALA A 46 5.05 -39.66 44.41
C ALA A 46 6.25 -39.61 43.45
N ALA A 47 7.47 -39.70 43.98
CA ALA A 47 8.71 -39.69 43.21
C ALA A 47 8.95 -41.04 42.49
N ALA A 48 9.76 -40.98 41.43
CA ALA A 48 10.09 -42.15 40.61
C ALA A 48 11.00 -43.17 41.33
N GLU A 49 10.80 -44.45 41.05
CA GLU A 49 11.80 -45.50 41.25
C GLU A 49 12.24 -46.05 39.89
N GLU A 50 13.53 -45.97 39.60
CA GLU A 50 14.14 -46.60 38.43
C GLU A 50 14.32 -48.11 38.67
N THR A 51 13.66 -48.96 37.89
CA THR A 51 14.02 -50.38 37.79
C THR A 51 14.51 -50.74 36.41
N THR A 52 15.82 -50.99 36.31
CA THR A 52 16.52 -51.40 35.10
C THR A 52 16.30 -52.89 34.80
N THR A 53 15.43 -53.20 33.83
CA THR A 53 15.43 -54.52 33.17
C THR A 53 15.26 -54.39 31.66
N SER A 54 16.27 -54.85 30.93
CA SER A 54 16.33 -54.83 29.47
C SER A 54 15.44 -55.91 28.84
N HIS A 55 14.29 -55.52 28.29
CA HIS A 55 13.57 -56.28 27.27
C HIS A 55 13.12 -55.33 26.15
N PRO A 56 13.25 -55.71 24.86
CA PRO A 56 12.67 -54.92 23.78
C PRO A 56 11.13 -54.98 23.86
N PRO A 57 10.40 -53.89 23.55
CA PRO A 57 8.94 -53.92 23.52
C PRO A 57 8.42 -54.90 22.47
N PRO A 58 7.23 -55.52 22.68
CA PRO A 58 6.61 -56.42 21.71
C PRO A 58 6.10 -55.65 20.48
N ALA A 59 5.73 -56.39 19.44
CA ALA A 59 5.22 -55.86 18.18
C ALA A 59 4.03 -54.90 18.40
N THR A 60 4.04 -53.80 17.65
CA THR A 60 3.07 -52.70 17.72
C THR A 60 1.64 -53.16 17.47
N GLU A 61 0.78 -53.02 18.48
CA GLU A 61 -0.66 -52.88 18.25
C GLU A 61 -0.93 -51.61 17.42
N PRO A 62 -1.97 -51.59 16.56
CA PRO A 62 -2.34 -50.40 15.81
C PRO A 62 -2.90 -49.34 16.77
N VAL A 63 -2.13 -48.26 16.99
CA VAL A 63 -2.53 -47.13 17.83
C VAL A 63 -3.28 -46.10 16.98
N GLU A 64 -4.44 -45.64 17.44
CA GLU A 64 -5.18 -44.56 16.78
C GLU A 64 -4.48 -43.19 17.02
N PRO A 65 -4.22 -42.40 15.96
CA PRO A 65 -3.65 -41.07 16.07
C PRO A 65 -4.62 -40.11 16.77
N LYS A 66 -4.11 -39.35 17.75
CA LYS A 66 -4.87 -38.32 18.47
C LYS A 66 -4.44 -36.91 18.07
N TYR A 67 -3.19 -36.76 17.63
CA TYR A 67 -2.61 -35.48 17.26
C TYR A 67 -1.80 -35.60 15.95
N GLY A 68 -1.43 -34.46 15.38
CA GLY A 68 -0.63 -34.39 14.16
C GLY A 68 -1.43 -34.63 12.87
N LEU A 69 -0.71 -34.62 11.74
CA LEU A 69 -1.30 -34.77 10.40
C LEU A 69 -1.93 -36.15 10.19
N GLN A 70 -1.51 -37.16 10.96
CA GLN A 70 -2.04 -38.51 10.91
C GLN A 70 -3.55 -38.56 11.19
N VAL A 71 -4.05 -37.67 12.05
CA VAL A 71 -5.49 -37.51 12.33
C VAL A 71 -6.25 -37.09 11.06
N LEU A 72 -5.72 -36.10 10.33
CA LEU A 72 -6.29 -35.65 9.06
C LEU A 72 -6.20 -36.74 7.99
N CYS A 73 -5.06 -37.42 7.87
CA CYS A 73 -4.88 -38.54 6.95
C CYS A 73 -5.95 -39.61 7.18
N GLN A 74 -6.04 -40.16 8.39
CA GLN A 74 -6.98 -41.24 8.68
C GLN A 74 -8.45 -40.81 8.54
N ALA A 75 -8.78 -39.56 8.89
CA ALA A 75 -10.12 -39.03 8.68
C ALA A 75 -10.47 -38.92 7.19
N VAL A 76 -9.54 -38.46 6.33
CA VAL A 76 -9.76 -38.39 4.88
C VAL A 76 -9.82 -39.77 4.23
N GLU A 77 -8.96 -40.73 4.63
CA GLU A 77 -9.07 -42.15 4.28
C GLU A 77 -10.48 -42.69 4.61
N SER A 78 -10.95 -42.46 5.84
CA SER A 78 -12.27 -42.91 6.31
C SER A 78 -13.43 -42.25 5.54
N MET A 79 -13.29 -40.96 5.18
CA MET A 79 -14.28 -40.27 4.33
C MET A 79 -14.31 -40.88 2.93
N GLN A 80 -13.15 -41.16 2.33
CA GLN A 80 -13.05 -41.72 0.99
C GLN A 80 -13.68 -43.12 0.91
N GLU A 81 -13.50 -43.95 1.94
CA GLU A 81 -14.19 -45.25 2.06
C GLU A 81 -15.71 -45.09 2.24
N ALA A 82 -16.16 -44.17 3.11
CA ALA A 82 -17.57 -43.97 3.42
C ALA A 82 -18.38 -43.35 2.25
N VAL A 83 -17.71 -42.63 1.35
CA VAL A 83 -18.32 -41.88 0.24
C VAL A 83 -18.32 -42.66 -1.10
N ALA A 84 -17.71 -43.84 -1.15
CA ALA A 84 -17.43 -44.59 -2.38
C ALA A 84 -18.67 -44.96 -3.23
N GLY A 85 -19.01 -44.09 -4.19
CA GLY A 85 -19.85 -44.36 -5.35
C GLY A 85 -19.04 -44.38 -6.67
N PRO A 86 -19.68 -44.53 -7.85
CA PRO A 86 -19.00 -44.71 -9.14
C PRO A 86 -18.24 -43.48 -9.69
N SER A 87 -18.12 -42.40 -8.92
CA SER A 87 -17.36 -41.19 -9.24
C SER A 87 -16.46 -40.84 -8.06
N ALA A 88 -15.14 -40.96 -8.24
CA ALA A 88 -14.17 -40.62 -7.21
C ALA A 88 -14.24 -39.13 -6.85
N VAL A 89 -14.38 -38.82 -5.57
CA VAL A 89 -14.35 -37.43 -5.06
C VAL A 89 -12.89 -36.99 -4.93
N GLU A 90 -12.57 -35.78 -5.36
CA GLU A 90 -11.22 -35.21 -5.22
C GLU A 90 -10.78 -35.14 -3.75
N PHE A 91 -9.54 -35.55 -3.48
CA PHE A 91 -8.91 -35.53 -2.15
C PHE A 91 -9.10 -34.18 -1.43
N LYS A 92 -8.90 -33.08 -2.17
CA LYS A 92 -9.03 -31.72 -1.65
C LYS A 92 -10.44 -31.39 -1.14
N VAL A 93 -11.48 -31.87 -1.81
CA VAL A 93 -12.87 -31.63 -1.40
C VAL A 93 -13.16 -32.31 -0.05
N LEU A 94 -12.61 -33.51 0.17
CA LEU A 94 -12.72 -34.21 1.45
C LEU A 94 -11.98 -33.44 2.57
N VAL A 95 -10.79 -32.89 2.28
CA VAL A 95 -10.03 -32.05 3.22
C VAL A 95 -10.79 -30.77 3.57
N ASP A 96 -11.29 -30.02 2.60
CA ASP A 96 -12.05 -28.78 2.84
C ASP A 96 -13.35 -29.05 3.63
N LEU A 97 -14.04 -30.17 3.35
CA LEU A 97 -15.20 -30.63 4.12
C LEU A 97 -14.86 -30.99 5.56
N LEU A 98 -13.73 -31.65 5.80
CA LEU A 98 -13.28 -32.02 7.14
C LEU A 98 -12.87 -30.77 7.96
N LEU A 99 -12.13 -29.85 7.35
CA LEU A 99 -11.69 -28.59 7.96
C LEU A 99 -12.88 -27.67 8.30
N SER A 100 -13.85 -27.53 7.38
CA SER A 100 -15.09 -26.78 7.61
C SER A 100 -15.99 -27.44 8.66
N SER A 101 -16.01 -28.78 8.70
CA SER A 101 -16.75 -29.60 9.68
C SER A 101 -16.05 -29.76 11.03
N GLU A 102 -15.05 -28.94 11.33
CA GLU A 102 -14.38 -28.90 12.63
C GLU A 102 -13.67 -30.22 12.99
N PHE A 103 -13.11 -30.90 11.98
CA PHE A 103 -12.41 -32.19 12.11
C PHE A 103 -13.33 -33.35 12.57
N SER A 104 -14.64 -33.13 12.64
CA SER A 104 -15.62 -34.18 12.91
C SER A 104 -15.93 -34.96 11.63
N LEU A 105 -15.48 -36.22 11.58
CA LEU A 105 -15.77 -37.16 10.50
C LEU A 105 -17.28 -37.31 10.26
N ASP A 106 -18.05 -37.56 11.32
CA ASP A 106 -19.51 -37.71 11.24
C ASP A 106 -20.17 -36.48 10.62
N ARG A 107 -19.74 -35.27 11.01
CA ARG A 107 -20.27 -34.03 10.46
C ARG A 107 -19.85 -33.84 9.00
N ALA A 108 -18.60 -34.13 8.65
CA ALA A 108 -18.11 -34.01 7.28
C ALA A 108 -18.82 -34.97 6.32
N VAL A 109 -18.98 -36.24 6.70
CA VAL A 109 -19.71 -37.25 5.93
C VAL A 109 -21.20 -36.93 5.87
N ASN A 110 -21.82 -36.51 6.98
CA ASN A 110 -23.23 -36.12 6.98
C ASN A 110 -23.48 -34.86 6.13
N THR A 111 -22.61 -33.85 6.18
CA THR A 111 -22.67 -32.68 5.31
C THR A 111 -22.52 -33.10 3.84
N PHE A 112 -21.56 -33.96 3.50
CA PHE A 112 -21.42 -34.49 2.14
C PHE A 112 -22.67 -35.25 1.65
N LEU A 113 -23.31 -36.04 2.51
CA LEU A 113 -24.46 -36.87 2.16
C LEU A 113 -25.81 -36.13 2.19
N THR A 114 -25.92 -35.01 2.91
CA THR A 114 -27.19 -34.27 3.09
C THR A 114 -27.24 -32.91 2.41
N GLU A 115 -26.09 -32.27 2.18
CA GLU A 115 -26.02 -31.04 1.40
C GLU A 115 -25.59 -31.34 -0.04
N ASP A 116 -26.51 -31.13 -0.99
CA ASP A 116 -26.32 -31.29 -2.45
C ASP A 116 -25.44 -30.16 -3.04
N ARG A 117 -24.33 -29.82 -2.36
CA ARG A 117 -23.67 -28.50 -2.37
C ARG A 117 -22.14 -28.57 -2.30
N VAL A 118 -21.52 -28.66 -3.48
CA VAL A 118 -20.11 -28.33 -3.68
C VAL A 118 -19.88 -26.85 -3.35
N VAL A 119 -18.94 -26.55 -2.46
CA VAL A 119 -18.55 -25.18 -2.04
C VAL A 119 -18.34 -24.26 -3.26
N SER A 120 -18.65 -22.96 -3.12
CA SER A 120 -18.39 -21.93 -4.15
C SER A 120 -16.97 -22.06 -4.70
N ASP A 121 -16.84 -22.33 -6.00
CA ASP A 121 -15.60 -22.53 -6.73
C ASP A 121 -15.74 -21.96 -8.15
N PHE A 122 -14.68 -21.37 -8.68
CA PHE A 122 -14.62 -20.81 -10.03
C PHE A 122 -13.93 -21.73 -11.05
N ARG A 123 -13.43 -22.89 -10.61
CA ARG A 123 -12.78 -23.90 -11.47
C ARG A 123 -13.77 -24.94 -11.98
N GLY A 124 -13.37 -25.69 -13.00
CA GLY A 124 -14.05 -26.91 -13.43
C GLY A 124 -15.51 -26.70 -13.86
N ILE A 125 -15.87 -25.48 -14.26
CA ILE A 125 -17.25 -25.15 -14.59
C ILE A 125 -17.60 -25.81 -15.91
N ILE A 126 -18.73 -26.51 -15.98
CA ILE A 126 -19.03 -27.45 -17.06
C ILE A 126 -18.88 -26.78 -18.45
N GLY A 127 -18.03 -27.36 -19.30
CA GLY A 127 -17.71 -26.89 -20.65
C GLY A 127 -16.63 -25.81 -20.74
N PHE A 128 -15.87 -25.53 -19.67
CA PHE A 128 -14.81 -24.50 -19.66
C PHE A 128 -13.67 -24.73 -20.67
N ASP A 129 -13.41 -25.98 -21.01
CA ASP A 129 -12.33 -26.48 -21.86
C ASP A 129 -12.78 -26.73 -23.32
N TRP A 130 -14.01 -26.36 -23.66
CA TRP A 130 -14.57 -26.61 -24.98
C TRP A 130 -13.79 -25.86 -26.07
N ASP A 131 -13.33 -26.56 -27.11
CA ASP A 131 -12.62 -25.97 -28.24
C ASP A 131 -13.44 -26.13 -29.55
N PRO A 132 -13.76 -25.03 -30.27
CA PRO A 132 -14.50 -25.10 -31.53
C PRO A 132 -13.76 -25.82 -32.67
N ASP A 133 -12.43 -25.81 -32.64
CA ASP A 133 -11.56 -26.44 -33.66
C ASP A 133 -11.18 -27.89 -33.27
N GLN A 134 -11.31 -28.24 -31.98
CA GLN A 134 -11.18 -29.61 -31.48
C GLN A 134 -12.38 -30.03 -30.61
N PRO A 135 -13.55 -30.29 -31.22
CA PRO A 135 -14.76 -30.76 -30.52
C PRO A 135 -14.62 -32.25 -30.14
N ILE A 136 -13.67 -32.54 -29.26
CA ILE A 136 -13.63 -33.80 -28.51
C ILE A 136 -14.89 -33.85 -27.62
N ALA A 137 -15.32 -35.03 -27.21
CA ALA A 137 -16.49 -35.23 -26.33
C ALA A 137 -16.25 -34.78 -24.87
N THR A 138 -15.57 -33.65 -24.67
CA THR A 138 -15.16 -33.12 -23.38
C THR A 138 -16.28 -32.31 -22.71
N VAL A 139 -16.54 -32.72 -21.46
CA VAL A 139 -17.24 -32.02 -20.37
C VAL A 139 -18.74 -31.70 -20.55
N MET A 140 -19.27 -31.45 -21.76
CA MET A 140 -20.69 -31.05 -21.95
C MET A 140 -21.59 -32.10 -22.62
N GLY A 141 -21.14 -33.36 -22.77
CA GLY A 141 -21.93 -34.45 -23.37
C GLY A 141 -22.56 -34.12 -24.74
N ALA A 142 -22.04 -33.11 -25.44
CA ALA A 142 -22.86 -32.25 -26.29
C ALA A 142 -22.91 -32.71 -27.74
N HIS A 143 -23.96 -32.28 -28.43
CA HIS A 143 -24.07 -32.40 -29.88
C HIS A 143 -23.05 -31.53 -30.60
N GLU A 144 -22.73 -31.89 -31.86
CA GLU A 144 -21.83 -31.11 -32.73
C GLU A 144 -22.22 -29.61 -32.74
N PRO A 145 -21.25 -28.68 -32.70
CA PRO A 145 -21.54 -27.25 -32.75
C PRO A 145 -22.29 -26.90 -34.02
N TYR A 146 -23.35 -26.10 -33.87
CA TYR A 146 -24.17 -25.67 -35.00
C TYR A 146 -24.03 -24.17 -35.25
N ALA A 147 -24.02 -23.80 -36.53
CA ALA A 147 -23.96 -22.41 -36.94
C ALA A 147 -25.37 -21.84 -37.18
N ALA A 148 -25.61 -20.61 -36.74
CA ALA A 148 -26.84 -19.87 -37.02
C ALA A 148 -26.51 -18.51 -37.64
N SER A 149 -27.04 -18.22 -38.83
CA SER A 149 -26.84 -16.94 -39.52
C SER A 149 -28.06 -16.03 -39.30
N ILE A 150 -27.86 -14.92 -38.57
CA ILE A 150 -28.92 -13.96 -38.26
C ILE A 150 -28.73 -12.68 -39.10
N PRO A 151 -29.67 -12.31 -39.99
CA PRO A 151 -29.57 -11.10 -40.81
C PRO A 151 -29.72 -9.81 -39.98
N ALA A 152 -29.49 -8.66 -40.61
CA ALA A 152 -29.71 -7.36 -39.97
C ALA A 152 -31.15 -7.21 -39.45
N GLY A 153 -31.30 -6.75 -38.19
CA GLY A 153 -32.57 -6.63 -37.49
C GLY A 153 -32.50 -7.16 -36.05
N PRO A 154 -33.64 -7.25 -35.35
CA PRO A 154 -33.69 -7.79 -34.00
C PRO A 154 -33.40 -9.30 -34.01
N LEU A 155 -32.51 -9.75 -33.13
CA LEU A 155 -32.08 -11.15 -33.01
C LEU A 155 -33.27 -12.11 -32.81
N GLY A 156 -34.24 -11.72 -31.98
CA GLY A 156 -35.40 -12.56 -31.66
C GLY A 156 -35.08 -13.70 -30.69
N LEU A 157 -34.01 -13.57 -29.90
CA LEU A 157 -33.64 -14.44 -28.79
C LEU A 157 -33.33 -13.60 -27.55
N THR A 158 -33.32 -14.22 -26.37
CA THR A 158 -32.79 -13.68 -25.13
C THR A 158 -31.67 -14.57 -24.59
N VAL A 159 -30.70 -13.97 -23.92
CA VAL A 159 -29.58 -14.67 -23.27
C VAL A 159 -29.48 -14.28 -21.80
N GLU A 160 -28.96 -15.20 -20.99
CA GLU A 160 -28.62 -14.97 -19.58
C GLU A 160 -27.11 -15.17 -19.35
N ASN A 161 -26.58 -14.52 -18.31
CA ASN A 161 -25.27 -14.81 -17.73
C ASN A 161 -25.40 -16.05 -16.83
N ILE A 162 -24.72 -17.14 -17.18
CA ILE A 162 -24.60 -18.33 -16.34
C ILE A 162 -23.12 -18.64 -16.17
N LEU A 163 -22.53 -18.12 -15.09
CA LEU A 163 -21.09 -18.22 -14.78
C LEU A 163 -20.25 -17.67 -15.93
N GLU A 164 -20.53 -16.41 -16.29
CA GLU A 164 -20.02 -15.65 -17.44
C GLU A 164 -20.28 -16.26 -18.84
N ARG A 165 -20.86 -17.46 -18.94
CA ARG A 165 -21.35 -18.00 -20.21
C ARG A 165 -22.62 -17.29 -20.67
N THR A 166 -22.67 -17.01 -21.97
CA THR A 166 -23.84 -16.39 -22.64
C THR A 166 -24.74 -17.48 -23.20
N ILE A 167 -25.80 -17.85 -22.46
CA ILE A 167 -26.68 -18.97 -22.82
C ILE A 167 -28.07 -18.48 -23.23
N VAL A 168 -28.59 -18.99 -24.36
CA VAL A 168 -29.93 -18.67 -24.91
C VAL A 168 -31.03 -19.28 -24.05
N VAL A 169 -32.00 -18.47 -23.60
CA VAL A 169 -33.07 -18.92 -22.68
C VAL A 169 -34.46 -18.86 -23.30
N ASP A 170 -34.80 -17.78 -24.01
CA ASP A 170 -36.05 -17.66 -24.74
C ASP A 170 -35.83 -17.27 -26.21
N ILE A 171 -36.74 -17.72 -27.07
CA ILE A 171 -36.71 -17.50 -28.51
C ILE A 171 -38.09 -17.05 -28.94
N LYS A 172 -38.15 -15.89 -29.60
CA LYS A 172 -39.38 -15.28 -30.07
C LYS A 172 -39.87 -16.03 -31.30
N SER A 173 -41.09 -16.56 -31.24
CA SER A 173 -41.74 -17.20 -32.38
C SER A 173 -41.95 -16.21 -33.54
N GLY A 174 -41.73 -16.68 -34.77
CA GLY A 174 -41.59 -15.87 -35.98
C GLY A 174 -40.29 -15.05 -36.07
N GLY A 175 -39.38 -15.18 -35.09
CA GLY A 175 -38.18 -14.37 -34.96
C GLY A 175 -37.09 -14.66 -36.00
N ALA A 176 -36.01 -13.87 -35.98
CA ALA A 176 -34.84 -14.16 -36.81
C ALA A 176 -34.07 -15.39 -36.29
N ALA A 177 -33.91 -15.52 -34.97
CA ALA A 177 -33.32 -16.68 -34.30
C ALA A 177 -34.05 -18.00 -34.58
N GLU A 178 -35.38 -18.03 -34.50
CA GLU A 178 -36.18 -19.24 -34.82
C GLU A 178 -36.01 -19.63 -36.30
N ARG A 179 -36.04 -18.66 -37.22
CA ARG A 179 -35.77 -18.89 -38.65
C ARG A 179 -34.33 -19.31 -38.95
N ALA A 180 -33.38 -18.93 -38.09
CA ALA A 180 -31.99 -19.37 -38.13
C ALA A 180 -31.74 -20.69 -37.36
N ASN A 181 -32.81 -21.38 -36.93
CA ASN A 181 -32.77 -22.65 -36.21
C ASN A 181 -31.95 -22.61 -34.90
N VAL A 182 -31.94 -21.47 -34.21
CA VAL A 182 -31.38 -21.36 -32.85
C VAL A 182 -32.26 -22.17 -31.89
N LYS A 183 -31.62 -22.94 -31.00
CA LYS A 183 -32.27 -23.73 -29.94
C LYS A 183 -32.17 -23.03 -28.58
N ARG A 184 -33.06 -23.41 -27.65
CA ARG A 184 -32.98 -23.01 -26.24
C ARG A 184 -31.86 -23.77 -25.54
N SER A 185 -31.35 -23.22 -24.44
CA SER A 185 -30.20 -23.75 -23.70
C SER A 185 -28.92 -23.84 -24.53
N SER A 186 -28.81 -23.08 -25.64
CA SER A 186 -27.59 -23.04 -26.43
C SER A 186 -26.61 -22.01 -25.89
N TRP A 187 -25.38 -22.42 -25.62
CA TRP A 187 -24.27 -21.53 -25.26
C TRP A 187 -23.64 -20.95 -26.52
N LEU A 188 -23.45 -19.63 -26.55
CA LEU A 188 -22.69 -18.92 -27.57
C LEU A 188 -21.18 -19.03 -27.30
N VAL A 189 -20.47 -19.64 -28.23
CA VAL A 189 -19.03 -20.00 -28.10
C VAL A 189 -18.16 -19.32 -29.16
N GLY A 190 -18.74 -18.92 -30.29
CA GLY A 190 -18.07 -18.14 -31.32
C GLY A 190 -19.02 -17.17 -32.05
N LEU A 191 -18.46 -16.07 -32.56
CA LEU A 191 -19.18 -15.01 -33.25
C LEU A 191 -18.36 -14.48 -34.43
N ASN A 192 -18.92 -14.53 -35.65
CA ASN A 192 -18.28 -14.06 -36.89
C ASN A 192 -16.87 -14.67 -37.18
N GLY A 193 -16.56 -15.82 -36.59
CA GLY A 193 -15.26 -16.50 -36.70
C GLY A 193 -14.31 -16.26 -35.53
N GLU A 194 -14.66 -15.38 -34.59
CA GLU A 194 -13.91 -15.14 -33.35
C GLU A 194 -14.43 -16.03 -32.22
N ARG A 195 -13.53 -16.60 -31.40
CA ARG A 195 -13.89 -17.31 -30.16
C ARG A 195 -14.31 -16.31 -29.10
N VAL A 196 -15.39 -16.56 -28.36
CA VAL A 196 -15.91 -15.61 -27.33
C VAL A 196 -15.85 -16.15 -25.89
N MET A 197 -15.28 -17.32 -25.66
CA MET A 197 -15.27 -17.99 -24.35
C MET A 197 -14.33 -17.35 -23.32
N ASN A 198 -13.33 -16.61 -23.79
CA ASN A 198 -12.43 -15.77 -22.98
C ASN A 198 -13.06 -14.42 -22.60
N LEU A 199 -14.24 -14.10 -23.14
CA LEU A 199 -14.97 -12.86 -22.88
C LEU A 199 -15.99 -13.08 -21.75
N THR A 200 -16.19 -12.06 -20.92
CA THR A 200 -17.32 -12.02 -19.99
C THR A 200 -18.64 -11.95 -20.75
N HIS A 201 -19.75 -12.24 -20.07
CA HIS A 201 -21.08 -12.12 -20.68
C HIS A 201 -21.33 -10.72 -21.26
N LYS A 202 -20.89 -9.68 -20.55
CA LYS A 202 -21.05 -8.27 -20.95
C LYS A 202 -20.23 -7.90 -22.18
N GLU A 203 -19.02 -8.44 -22.31
CA GLU A 203 -18.17 -8.25 -23.50
C GLU A 203 -18.74 -9.00 -24.70
N THR A 204 -19.21 -10.23 -24.50
CA THR A 204 -19.91 -11.01 -25.53
C THR A 204 -21.12 -10.25 -26.07
N LEU A 205 -21.95 -9.66 -25.20
CA LEU A 205 -23.09 -8.83 -25.60
C LEU A 205 -22.68 -7.61 -26.45
N ARG A 206 -21.63 -6.88 -26.04
CA ARG A 206 -21.13 -5.73 -26.82
C ARG A 206 -20.59 -6.15 -28.17
N LEU A 207 -19.90 -7.30 -28.26
CA LEU A 207 -19.43 -7.83 -29.54
C LEU A 207 -20.60 -8.18 -30.46
N ILE A 208 -21.69 -8.77 -29.93
CA ILE A 208 -22.95 -8.98 -30.68
C ILE A 208 -23.55 -7.65 -31.15
N GLU A 209 -23.48 -6.58 -30.36
CA GLU A 209 -24.00 -5.26 -30.71
C GLU A 209 -23.19 -4.58 -31.83
N THR A 210 -21.85 -4.62 -31.76
CA THR A 210 -20.96 -3.92 -32.71
C THR A 210 -20.59 -4.74 -33.95
N ALA A 211 -20.70 -6.07 -33.92
CA ALA A 211 -20.29 -6.94 -35.01
C ALA A 211 -21.04 -6.68 -36.34
N LYS A 212 -20.31 -6.76 -37.45
CA LYS A 212 -20.87 -6.64 -38.80
C LYS A 212 -21.97 -7.69 -39.03
N ARG A 213 -23.07 -7.27 -39.67
CA ARG A 213 -24.22 -8.12 -40.02
C ARG A 213 -24.04 -8.69 -41.45
N PRO A 214 -24.54 -9.90 -41.77
CA PRO A 214 -25.23 -10.86 -40.89
C PRO A 214 -24.32 -11.40 -39.78
N LEU A 215 -24.90 -11.73 -38.64
CA LEU A 215 -24.16 -12.41 -37.56
C LEU A 215 -24.06 -13.90 -37.85
N HIS A 216 -22.86 -14.44 -37.83
CA HIS A 216 -22.60 -15.86 -37.84
C HIS A 216 -22.33 -16.32 -36.40
N LEU A 217 -23.36 -16.87 -35.75
CA LEU A 217 -23.25 -17.43 -34.40
C LEU A 217 -22.75 -18.88 -34.49
N GLN A 218 -21.81 -19.26 -33.64
CA GLN A 218 -21.46 -20.66 -33.36
C GLN A 218 -22.00 -21.01 -31.97
N LEU A 219 -22.84 -22.03 -31.92
CA LEU A 219 -23.65 -22.39 -30.75
C LEU A 219 -23.52 -23.87 -30.42
N VAL A 220 -23.53 -24.18 -29.12
CA VAL A 220 -23.55 -25.55 -28.59
C VAL A 220 -24.80 -25.73 -27.74
N GLU A 221 -25.64 -26.72 -28.06
CA GLU A 221 -26.83 -27.03 -27.26
C GLU A 221 -26.40 -27.74 -25.97
N VAL A 222 -26.67 -27.13 -24.81
CA VAL A 222 -26.32 -27.69 -23.50
C VAL A 222 -27.37 -28.73 -23.08
N PRO A 223 -26.99 -29.99 -22.80
CA PRO A 223 -27.88 -31.01 -22.28
C PRO A 223 -28.64 -30.58 -21.02
N SER A 224 -29.86 -31.10 -20.84
CA SER A 224 -30.75 -30.63 -19.77
C SER A 224 -30.20 -30.84 -18.36
N GLU A 225 -29.45 -31.92 -18.11
CA GLU A 225 -28.87 -32.19 -16.78
C GLU A 225 -27.70 -31.26 -16.45
N GLU A 226 -26.82 -30.99 -17.42
CA GLU A 226 -25.70 -30.06 -17.25
C GLU A 226 -26.18 -28.61 -17.14
N TYR A 227 -27.21 -28.23 -17.90
CA TYR A 227 -27.84 -26.93 -17.75
C TYR A 227 -28.44 -26.71 -16.35
N LYS A 228 -28.99 -27.77 -15.73
CA LYS A 228 -29.40 -27.73 -14.31
C LYS A 228 -28.17 -27.60 -13.40
N ALA A 229 -27.09 -28.33 -13.66
CA ALA A 229 -25.87 -28.29 -12.85
C ALA A 229 -25.17 -26.92 -12.90
N LEU A 230 -25.01 -26.32 -14.08
CA LEU A 230 -24.52 -24.94 -14.27
C LEU A 230 -25.38 -23.92 -13.49
N ARG A 231 -26.72 -24.06 -13.54
CA ARG A 231 -27.62 -23.20 -12.76
C ARG A 231 -27.56 -23.44 -11.24
N ARG A 232 -27.24 -24.66 -10.79
CA ARG A 232 -26.94 -24.94 -9.37
C ARG A 232 -25.65 -24.24 -8.95
N GLN A 233 -24.55 -24.43 -9.68
CA GLN A 233 -23.27 -23.76 -9.42
C GLN A 233 -23.43 -22.22 -9.40
N LEU A 234 -24.16 -21.65 -10.37
CA LEU A 234 -24.48 -20.21 -10.40
C LEU A 234 -25.17 -19.71 -9.12
N SER A 235 -26.11 -20.50 -8.57
CA SER A 235 -26.83 -20.12 -7.34
C SER A 235 -25.96 -20.14 -6.07
N MET A 236 -24.77 -20.75 -6.16
CA MET A 236 -23.78 -20.84 -5.08
C MET A 236 -22.70 -19.77 -5.21
N ASN A 237 -22.27 -19.47 -6.43
CA ASN A 237 -21.26 -18.45 -6.73
C ASN A 237 -21.81 -16.99 -6.73
N ILE A 238 -23.09 -16.80 -6.38
CA ILE A 238 -23.74 -15.49 -6.28
C ILE A 238 -24.26 -15.25 -4.86
N ARG A 239 -23.81 -14.14 -4.27
CA ARG A 239 -24.25 -13.62 -2.98
C ARG A 239 -25.76 -13.33 -2.97
N GLN A 240 -26.49 -13.83 -1.99
CA GLN A 240 -27.95 -13.68 -1.86
C GLN A 240 -28.29 -12.67 -0.75
N GLN A 241 -28.18 -11.37 -1.07
CA GLN A 241 -28.30 -10.26 -0.12
C GLN A 241 -29.55 -10.26 0.80
N LYS A 242 -30.66 -10.89 0.39
CA LYS A 242 -31.92 -10.92 1.17
C LYS A 242 -32.03 -12.09 2.15
N THR A 243 -31.15 -13.08 2.09
CA THR A 243 -31.28 -14.35 2.84
C THR A 243 -30.08 -14.64 3.75
N GLU A 244 -28.96 -13.95 3.56
CA GLU A 244 -27.79 -14.05 4.42
C GLU A 244 -28.03 -13.48 5.82
N ARG A 245 -27.59 -14.23 6.84
CA ARG A 245 -27.48 -13.72 8.20
C ARG A 245 -26.18 -12.91 8.33
N PRO A 246 -26.19 -11.69 8.89
CA PRO A 246 -24.96 -10.95 9.14
C PRO A 246 -24.09 -11.72 10.15
N ILE A 247 -22.77 -11.69 9.94
CA ILE A 247 -21.81 -12.27 10.89
C ILE A 247 -21.92 -11.49 12.21
N PRO A 248 -22.06 -12.18 13.37
CA PRO A 248 -22.14 -11.55 14.68
C PRO A 248 -21.01 -10.55 14.90
N GLU A 249 -21.32 -9.41 15.54
CA GLU A 249 -20.33 -8.40 15.88
C GLU A 249 -19.17 -8.97 16.71
N GLN A 250 -19.46 -9.93 17.60
CA GLN A 250 -18.46 -10.64 18.38
C GLN A 250 -17.44 -11.39 17.50
N ASP A 251 -17.85 -11.92 16.35
CA ASP A 251 -16.96 -12.68 15.45
C ASP A 251 -16.15 -11.75 14.52
N ARG A 252 -16.55 -10.48 14.37
CA ARG A 252 -15.83 -9.44 13.60
C ARG A 252 -14.86 -8.63 14.48
N MET A 253 -15.22 -8.44 15.75
CA MET A 253 -14.51 -7.59 16.72
C MET A 253 -13.69 -8.39 17.76
N SER A 254 -13.71 -9.72 17.71
CA SER A 254 -12.89 -10.57 18.57
C SER A 254 -12.34 -11.78 17.83
N PHE A 255 -11.20 -12.28 18.29
CA PHE A 255 -10.49 -13.41 17.69
C PHE A 255 -11.13 -14.78 17.96
N ARG A 256 -12.42 -14.91 18.30
CA ARG A 256 -13.05 -16.22 18.61
C ARG A 256 -13.05 -17.22 17.46
N VAL A 257 -13.31 -16.74 16.24
CA VAL A 257 -13.29 -17.61 15.05
C VAL A 257 -11.87 -18.09 14.78
N PHE A 258 -10.89 -17.18 14.85
CA PHE A 258 -9.47 -17.52 14.81
C PHE A 258 -9.09 -18.51 15.93
N GLN A 259 -9.43 -18.24 17.19
CA GLN A 259 -9.18 -19.06 18.38
C GLN A 259 -9.61 -20.51 18.15
N LYS A 260 -10.84 -20.71 17.65
CA LYS A 260 -11.36 -22.04 17.32
C LYS A 260 -10.55 -22.73 16.23
N LYS A 261 -10.12 -21.99 15.21
CA LYS A 261 -9.38 -22.51 14.05
C LYS A 261 -7.91 -22.78 14.36
N ILE A 262 -7.21 -21.92 15.11
CA ILE A 262 -5.84 -22.16 15.55
C ILE A 262 -5.76 -23.30 16.57
N HIS A 263 -6.75 -23.44 17.47
CA HIS A 263 -6.82 -24.59 18.38
C HIS A 263 -6.89 -25.92 17.61
N GLN A 264 -7.69 -25.96 16.54
CA GLN A 264 -7.72 -27.10 15.60
C GLN A 264 -6.38 -27.29 14.88
N GLY A 265 -5.75 -26.20 14.41
CA GLY A 265 -4.43 -26.23 13.80
C GLY A 265 -3.36 -26.82 14.71
N VAL A 266 -3.28 -26.39 15.97
CA VAL A 266 -2.33 -26.88 16.98
C VAL A 266 -2.51 -28.38 17.29
N LEU A 267 -3.74 -28.89 17.23
CA LEU A 267 -4.00 -30.34 17.33
C LEU A 267 -3.50 -31.10 16.09
N ALA A 268 -3.66 -30.54 14.89
CA ALA A 268 -3.27 -31.16 13.61
C ALA A 268 -1.80 -30.94 13.20
N PHE A 269 -1.09 -29.98 13.79
CA PHE A 269 0.31 -29.71 13.47
C PHE A 269 1.21 -30.89 13.89
N PRO A 270 2.24 -31.24 13.10
CA PRO A 270 3.34 -32.09 13.56
C PRO A 270 3.95 -31.54 14.85
N LYS A 271 4.49 -32.42 15.71
CA LYS A 271 5.09 -32.03 17.00
C LYS A 271 6.18 -30.98 16.83
N LEU A 272 7.02 -31.14 15.81
CA LEU A 272 8.08 -30.18 15.44
C LEU A 272 7.52 -28.77 15.13
N VAL A 273 6.35 -28.69 14.47
CA VAL A 273 5.69 -27.41 14.16
C VAL A 273 5.09 -26.79 15.44
N ALA A 274 4.48 -27.60 16.31
CA ALA A 274 3.97 -27.13 17.60
C ALA A 274 5.11 -26.62 18.51
N MET A 275 6.24 -27.32 18.57
CA MET A 275 7.45 -26.88 19.29
C MET A 275 8.01 -25.57 18.70
N GLY A 276 8.09 -25.46 17.37
CA GLY A 276 8.56 -24.24 16.70
C GLY A 276 7.64 -23.03 16.95
N LEU A 277 6.31 -23.22 16.92
CA LEU A 277 5.35 -22.15 17.23
C LEU A 277 5.46 -21.71 18.70
N PHE A 278 5.61 -22.67 19.62
CA PHE A 278 5.83 -22.38 21.04
C PHE A 278 7.12 -21.56 21.25
N GLN A 279 8.23 -21.98 20.64
CA GLN A 279 9.50 -21.25 20.74
C GLN A 279 9.40 -19.85 20.12
N TYR A 280 8.80 -19.72 18.93
CA TYR A 280 8.60 -18.43 18.26
C TYR A 280 7.77 -17.47 19.13
N LEU A 281 6.63 -17.93 19.69
CA LEU A 281 5.81 -17.10 20.58
C LEU A 281 6.49 -16.80 21.94
N SER A 282 7.51 -17.58 22.34
CA SER A 282 8.26 -17.37 23.58
C SER A 282 9.42 -16.37 23.46
N THR A 283 9.85 -16.00 22.24
CA THR A 283 10.80 -14.88 22.06
C THR A 283 10.05 -13.53 22.08
N GLU A 284 10.78 -12.42 22.24
CA GLU A 284 10.24 -11.07 21.99
C GLU A 284 10.56 -10.56 20.56
N GLU A 285 11.19 -11.40 19.72
CA GLU A 285 11.60 -11.02 18.37
C GLU A 285 10.38 -10.87 17.44
N PHE A 286 10.39 -9.79 16.65
CA PHE A 286 9.32 -9.42 15.72
C PHE A 286 9.80 -9.58 14.27
N HIS A 287 9.22 -10.53 13.55
CA HIS A 287 9.51 -10.77 12.14
C HIS A 287 8.25 -10.54 11.30
N PRO A 288 8.06 -9.35 10.70
CA PRO A 288 6.88 -9.08 9.89
C PRO A 288 6.87 -9.97 8.64
N PRO A 289 5.68 -10.34 8.11
CA PRO A 289 5.59 -11.02 6.83
C PRO A 289 6.05 -10.02 5.77
N THR A 290 7.08 -10.37 5.01
CA THR A 290 7.73 -9.47 4.03
C THR A 290 7.86 -10.13 2.68
N MET A 291 7.74 -9.31 1.63
CA MET A 291 7.97 -9.70 0.24
C MET A 291 9.44 -9.50 -0.17
N ASP A 292 10.29 -9.04 0.73
CA ASP A 292 11.73 -8.85 0.50
C ASP A 292 12.45 -10.21 0.43
N PRO A 293 13.03 -10.60 -0.73
CA PRO A 293 13.74 -11.85 -0.88
C PRO A 293 15.07 -11.92 -0.10
N MET A 294 15.56 -10.79 0.43
CA MET A 294 16.80 -10.72 1.22
C MET A 294 16.58 -10.94 2.72
N TYR A 295 15.34 -11.04 3.18
CA TYR A 295 15.02 -11.26 4.59
C TYR A 295 15.19 -12.73 4.98
N GLU A 296 16.05 -13.03 5.96
CA GLU A 296 16.25 -14.39 6.47
C GLU A 296 14.95 -14.97 7.05
N ASN A 297 14.60 -16.20 6.68
CA ASN A 297 13.44 -16.89 7.24
C ASN A 297 13.69 -17.20 8.73
N PRO A 298 12.94 -16.61 9.69
CA PRO A 298 13.17 -16.80 11.11
C PRO A 298 12.98 -18.27 11.55
N LEU A 299 12.21 -19.05 10.79
CA LEU A 299 11.98 -20.47 11.08
C LEU A 299 13.20 -21.35 10.81
N ASP A 300 14.20 -20.88 10.07
CA ASP A 300 15.42 -21.66 9.79
C ASP A 300 16.30 -21.82 11.05
N ARG A 301 16.07 -21.01 12.09
CA ARG A 301 16.71 -21.14 13.42
C ARG A 301 15.94 -22.06 14.38
N LEU A 302 14.64 -22.25 14.16
CA LEU A 302 13.73 -22.94 15.09
C LEU A 302 13.37 -24.37 14.63
N LEU A 303 13.47 -24.63 13.33
CA LEU A 303 13.03 -25.87 12.70
C LEU A 303 14.18 -26.48 11.88
N PRO A 304 14.33 -27.83 11.82
CA PRO A 304 15.40 -28.51 11.05
C PRO A 304 15.55 -27.96 9.63
N PRO A 305 16.77 -27.91 9.05
CA PRO A 305 16.99 -27.39 7.68
C PRO A 305 16.20 -28.20 6.64
N ASN A 306 15.89 -27.61 5.48
CA ASN A 306 14.98 -28.21 4.48
C ASN A 306 15.36 -29.64 4.07
N GLU A 307 16.65 -29.94 3.98
CA GLU A 307 17.19 -31.28 3.66
C GLU A 307 16.86 -32.35 4.73
N ALA A 308 16.79 -31.96 6.00
CA ALA A 308 16.50 -32.84 7.13
C ALA A 308 15.03 -32.76 7.59
N TRP A 309 14.31 -31.71 7.18
CA TRP A 309 12.93 -31.42 7.58
C TRP A 309 11.98 -32.59 7.26
N ASP A 310 12.07 -33.15 6.06
CA ASP A 310 11.15 -34.20 5.63
C ASP A 310 11.32 -35.51 6.40
N ALA A 311 12.57 -35.94 6.58
CA ALA A 311 12.90 -37.11 7.40
C ALA A 311 12.47 -36.92 8.87
N ALA A 312 12.62 -35.72 9.42
CA ALA A 312 12.20 -35.41 10.79
C ALA A 312 10.67 -35.43 10.95
N VAL A 313 9.92 -34.91 9.97
CA VAL A 313 8.44 -34.97 9.96
C VAL A 313 7.93 -36.41 9.78
N LEU A 314 8.54 -37.21 8.90
CA LEU A 314 8.20 -38.63 8.75
C LEU A 314 8.54 -39.44 10.01
N GLN A 315 9.66 -39.15 10.66
CA GLN A 315 10.03 -39.77 11.93
C GLN A 315 8.99 -39.46 13.03
N ASP A 316 8.56 -38.21 13.16
CA ASP A 316 7.49 -37.80 14.09
C ASP A 316 6.17 -38.53 13.78
N ILE A 317 5.80 -38.61 12.50
CA ILE A 317 4.61 -39.32 12.01
C ILE A 317 4.62 -40.81 12.40
N HIS A 318 5.76 -41.49 12.22
CA HIS A 318 5.91 -42.93 12.47
C HIS A 318 6.17 -43.29 13.95
N ALA A 319 6.75 -42.38 14.73
CA ALA A 319 7.05 -42.62 16.15
C ALA A 319 5.75 -42.72 16.97
N MET A 320 4.79 -41.81 16.75
CA MET A 320 3.53 -41.72 17.50
C MET A 320 3.73 -41.70 19.02
N ASP A 321 4.76 -40.96 19.49
CA ASP A 321 5.17 -40.95 20.90
C ASP A 321 4.09 -40.38 21.83
N GLU A 322 3.37 -39.33 21.39
CA GLU A 322 2.29 -38.68 22.17
C GLU A 322 1.09 -39.62 22.31
N GLU A 323 0.77 -40.39 21.27
CA GLU A 323 -0.30 -41.37 21.24
C GLU A 323 0.01 -42.59 22.13
N ARG A 324 1.24 -43.11 22.04
CA ARG A 324 1.71 -44.31 22.79
C ARG A 324 1.88 -44.04 24.28
N SER A 325 2.36 -42.85 24.64
CA SER A 325 2.43 -42.41 26.04
C SER A 325 1.07 -41.99 26.60
N GLY A 326 0.14 -41.57 25.73
CA GLY A 326 -1.17 -41.07 26.10
C GLY A 326 -1.17 -39.61 26.57
N GLU A 327 -0.02 -38.94 26.60
CA GLU A 327 0.13 -37.54 26.98
C GLU A 327 0.62 -36.67 25.82
N MET A 328 -0.14 -35.62 25.51
CA MET A 328 0.27 -34.53 24.62
C MET A 328 1.52 -33.80 25.17
N CYS A 329 2.46 -33.42 24.30
CA CYS A 329 3.67 -32.67 24.67
C CYS A 329 3.38 -31.33 25.39
N ALA A 330 4.35 -30.85 26.16
CA ALA A 330 4.19 -29.65 26.99
C ALA A 330 3.94 -28.40 26.13
N GLU A 331 4.59 -28.30 24.98
CA GLU A 331 4.52 -27.20 24.02
C GLU A 331 3.13 -27.10 23.39
N ARG A 332 2.58 -28.22 22.87
CA ARG A 332 1.21 -28.27 22.33
C ARG A 332 0.19 -27.94 23.43
N ARG A 333 0.37 -28.49 24.64
CA ARG A 333 -0.48 -28.21 25.82
C ARG A 333 -0.47 -26.72 26.20
N PHE A 334 0.70 -26.09 26.20
CA PHE A 334 0.85 -24.65 26.45
C PHE A 334 0.13 -23.82 25.38
N LEU A 335 0.33 -24.13 24.09
CA LEU A 335 -0.31 -23.42 22.99
C LEU A 335 -1.84 -23.50 23.05
N LEU A 336 -2.41 -24.68 23.33
CA LEU A 336 -3.86 -24.82 23.48
C LEU A 336 -4.42 -23.99 24.64
N ASN A 337 -3.68 -23.91 25.76
CA ASN A 337 -4.06 -23.07 26.90
C ASN A 337 -3.93 -21.57 26.58
N LEU A 338 -2.82 -21.14 25.96
CA LEU A 338 -2.57 -19.76 25.51
C LEU A 338 -3.69 -19.27 24.60
N PHE A 339 -4.06 -20.07 23.60
CA PHE A 339 -5.16 -19.71 22.70
C PHE A 339 -6.52 -19.81 23.41
N ALA A 340 -6.72 -20.69 24.39
CA ALA A 340 -7.97 -20.74 25.18
C ALA A 340 -8.19 -19.46 26.00
N SER A 341 -7.14 -18.88 26.60
CA SER A 341 -7.19 -17.63 27.38
C SER A 341 -6.86 -16.37 26.58
N ILE A 342 -6.90 -16.41 25.24
CA ILE A 342 -6.45 -15.31 24.37
C ILE A 342 -7.18 -13.97 24.64
N HIS A 343 -8.41 -14.02 25.15
CA HIS A 343 -9.21 -12.84 25.47
C HIS A 343 -8.98 -12.26 26.86
N ASP A 344 -8.20 -12.94 27.71
CA ASP A 344 -7.94 -12.54 29.09
C ASP A 344 -6.69 -11.62 29.22
N TYR A 345 -5.95 -11.44 28.14
CA TYR A 345 -4.80 -10.53 28.04
C TYR A 345 -5.21 -9.05 27.87
N ASP A 346 -4.36 -8.12 28.32
CA ASP A 346 -4.62 -6.67 28.27
C ASP A 346 -4.87 -6.13 26.85
N ASP A 347 -4.19 -6.68 25.84
CA ASP A 347 -4.36 -6.38 24.42
C ASP A 347 -5.46 -7.23 23.74
N LYS A 348 -6.23 -7.99 24.53
CA LYS A 348 -7.22 -8.99 24.08
C LYS A 348 -6.64 -10.05 23.14
N GLY A 349 -5.31 -10.25 23.21
CA GLY A 349 -4.53 -11.23 22.46
C GLY A 349 -4.05 -10.76 21.08
N GLU A 350 -4.22 -9.48 20.72
CA GLU A 350 -3.84 -8.95 19.39
C GLU A 350 -2.38 -9.24 19.01
N SER A 351 -1.43 -9.03 19.93
CA SER A 351 -0.01 -9.35 19.74
C SER A 351 0.20 -10.85 19.49
N THR A 352 -0.46 -11.71 20.27
CA THR A 352 -0.38 -13.16 20.12
C THR A 352 -0.93 -13.60 18.76
N VAL A 353 -2.03 -13.01 18.29
CA VAL A 353 -2.59 -13.28 16.95
C VAL A 353 -1.62 -12.83 15.86
N ILE A 354 -1.13 -11.58 15.90
CA ILE A 354 -0.20 -11.02 14.91
C ILE A 354 1.06 -11.89 14.80
N ARG A 355 1.67 -12.29 15.92
CA ARG A 355 2.86 -13.15 15.93
C ARG A 355 2.56 -14.57 15.46
N THR A 356 1.36 -15.09 15.73
CA THR A 356 0.93 -16.38 15.16
C THR A 356 0.76 -16.29 13.65
N ILE A 357 0.17 -15.22 13.10
CA ILE A 357 0.05 -14.99 11.65
C ILE A 357 1.43 -14.92 10.99
N GLN A 358 2.40 -14.23 11.62
CA GLN A 358 3.79 -14.18 11.14
C GLN A 358 4.40 -15.58 11.01
N PHE A 359 4.34 -16.37 12.09
CA PHE A 359 4.81 -17.76 12.07
C PHE A 359 4.12 -18.59 10.99
N LEU A 360 2.79 -18.49 10.87
CA LEU A 360 2.00 -19.21 9.88
C LEU A 360 2.35 -18.82 8.44
N GLY A 361 2.63 -17.55 8.16
CA GLY A 361 3.08 -17.08 6.84
C GLY A 361 4.41 -17.72 6.43
N TRP A 362 5.41 -17.71 7.31
CA TRP A 362 6.69 -18.37 7.07
C TRP A 362 6.56 -19.90 6.97
N LEU A 363 5.71 -20.51 7.80
CA LEU A 363 5.43 -21.94 7.76
C LEU A 363 4.76 -22.34 6.43
N ALA A 364 3.82 -21.54 5.93
CA ALA A 364 3.16 -21.78 4.65
C ALA A 364 4.15 -21.72 3.47
N VAL A 365 5.01 -20.69 3.43
CA VAL A 365 6.09 -20.58 2.43
C VAL A 365 7.02 -21.79 2.49
N ARG A 366 7.33 -22.28 3.70
CA ARG A 366 8.17 -23.48 3.87
C ARG A 366 7.45 -24.75 3.40
N ALA A 367 6.19 -24.93 3.76
CA ALA A 367 5.39 -26.08 3.34
C ALA A 367 5.19 -26.12 1.81
N ALA A 368 5.00 -24.97 1.16
CA ALA A 368 4.95 -24.85 -0.30
C ALA A 368 6.23 -25.35 -0.98
N LYS A 369 7.40 -24.88 -0.51
CA LYS A 369 8.71 -25.34 -1.00
C LYS A 369 8.92 -26.83 -0.77
N MET A 370 8.49 -27.35 0.38
CA MET A 370 8.62 -28.78 0.69
C MET A 370 7.65 -29.66 -0.10
N LYS A 371 6.44 -29.18 -0.45
CA LYS A 371 5.55 -29.86 -1.39
C LYS A 371 6.24 -30.02 -2.75
N GLN A 372 6.75 -28.93 -3.32
CA GLN A 372 7.48 -28.94 -4.59
C GLN A 372 8.70 -29.88 -4.57
N PHE A 373 9.41 -29.94 -3.44
CA PHE A 373 10.53 -30.88 -3.25
C PHE A 373 10.09 -32.35 -3.30
N LEU A 374 8.91 -32.70 -2.76
CA LEU A 374 8.36 -34.07 -2.86
C LEU A 374 7.82 -34.38 -4.26
N ASP A 375 7.15 -33.42 -4.90
CA ASP A 375 6.59 -33.60 -6.24
C ASP A 375 7.70 -33.80 -7.30
N ALA A 376 8.90 -33.29 -7.02
CA ALA A 376 10.11 -33.51 -7.84
C ALA A 376 10.78 -34.89 -7.63
N GLN A 377 10.40 -35.67 -6.61
CA GLN A 377 10.95 -37.02 -6.38
C GLN A 377 10.22 -38.09 -7.19
N ASP A 378 10.97 -39.05 -7.75
CA ASP A 378 10.42 -40.10 -8.62
C ASP A 378 9.33 -40.90 -7.88
N PRO A 379 8.07 -40.92 -8.38
CA PRO A 379 6.96 -41.59 -7.71
C PRO A 379 7.16 -43.10 -7.51
N ASN A 380 8.10 -43.74 -8.22
CA ASN A 380 8.40 -45.17 -8.08
C ASN A 380 9.48 -45.49 -7.03
N SER A 381 10.08 -44.48 -6.38
CA SER A 381 11.30 -44.66 -5.58
C SER A 381 11.09 -45.04 -4.11
N VAL A 382 9.86 -44.95 -3.57
CA VAL A 382 9.57 -45.18 -2.15
C VAL A 382 8.71 -46.44 -1.97
N SER A 383 9.23 -47.42 -1.24
CA SER A 383 8.53 -48.67 -0.94
C SER A 383 7.75 -48.63 0.37
N SER A 384 6.47 -49.03 0.32
CA SER A 384 5.60 -49.42 1.45
C SER A 384 5.21 -48.37 2.50
N GLU A 385 5.24 -47.07 2.20
CA GLU A 385 4.54 -46.06 3.02
C GLU A 385 3.06 -45.93 2.57
N ARG A 386 2.16 -45.48 3.46
CA ARG A 386 0.77 -45.20 3.06
C ARG A 386 0.75 -44.01 2.10
N GLU A 387 0.08 -44.16 0.95
CA GLU A 387 0.03 -43.14 -0.11
C GLU A 387 -0.39 -41.76 0.42
N ILE A 388 -1.30 -41.71 1.40
CA ILE A 388 -1.79 -40.46 1.99
C ILE A 388 -0.71 -39.60 2.65
N TYR A 389 0.36 -40.20 3.20
CA TYR A 389 1.45 -39.42 3.82
C TYR A 389 2.25 -38.62 2.78
N ARG A 390 2.14 -38.93 1.48
CA ARG A 390 2.67 -38.10 0.39
C ARG A 390 2.05 -36.69 0.40
N HIS A 391 0.78 -36.56 0.79
CA HIS A 391 0.05 -35.30 0.86
C HIS A 391 0.32 -34.48 2.14
N ARG A 392 1.30 -34.86 2.98
CA ARG A 392 1.59 -34.20 4.27
C ARG A 392 1.74 -32.67 4.18
N TYR A 393 2.42 -32.15 3.17
CA TYR A 393 2.59 -30.69 3.02
C TYR A 393 1.39 -30.00 2.39
N GLU A 394 0.61 -30.70 1.57
CA GLU A 394 -0.69 -30.20 1.08
C GLU A 394 -1.70 -30.09 2.24
N LEU A 395 -1.77 -31.09 3.11
CA LEU A 395 -2.57 -31.06 4.34
C LEU A 395 -2.12 -29.96 5.30
N LEU A 396 -0.81 -29.79 5.50
CA LEU A 396 -0.27 -28.72 6.35
C LEU A 396 -0.62 -27.33 5.78
N LEU A 397 -0.48 -27.14 4.45
CA LEU A 397 -0.90 -25.92 3.77
C LEU A 397 -2.40 -25.67 3.93
N ALA A 398 -3.25 -26.68 3.77
CA ALA A 398 -4.69 -26.56 3.94
C ALA A 398 -5.07 -26.13 5.37
N VAL A 399 -4.43 -26.71 6.41
CA VAL A 399 -4.62 -26.30 7.80
C VAL A 399 -4.19 -24.85 8.02
N VAL A 400 -3.01 -24.46 7.54
CA VAL A 400 -2.50 -23.08 7.71
C VAL A 400 -3.38 -22.07 6.97
N LEU A 401 -3.75 -22.36 5.73
CA LEU A 401 -4.64 -21.51 4.93
C LEU A 401 -6.02 -21.37 5.58
N HIS A 402 -6.57 -22.43 6.16
CA HIS A 402 -7.85 -22.40 6.89
C HIS A 402 -7.82 -21.49 8.12
N VAL A 403 -6.69 -21.43 8.84
CA VAL A 403 -6.50 -20.47 9.94
C VAL A 403 -6.37 -19.05 9.42
N LEU A 404 -5.59 -18.82 8.35
CA LEU A 404 -5.40 -17.49 7.75
C LEU A 404 -6.71 -16.96 7.13
N GLU A 405 -7.46 -17.78 6.39
CA GLU A 405 -8.76 -17.43 5.80
C GLU A 405 -9.75 -17.00 6.90
N SER A 406 -9.72 -17.63 8.07
CA SER A 406 -10.60 -17.30 9.20
C SER A 406 -10.42 -15.89 9.75
N LEU A 407 -9.26 -15.26 9.55
CA LEU A 407 -8.97 -13.88 9.95
C LEU A 407 -9.53 -12.85 8.98
N SER A 408 -9.95 -13.25 7.78
CA SER A 408 -10.48 -12.35 6.74
C SER A 408 -11.72 -11.56 7.18
N ILE A 409 -12.49 -12.08 8.15
CA ILE A 409 -13.70 -11.40 8.68
C ILE A 409 -13.40 -10.33 9.74
N ILE A 410 -12.18 -10.28 10.27
CA ILE A 410 -11.80 -9.39 11.39
C ILE A 410 -11.71 -7.94 10.91
N GLU A 411 -12.21 -7.01 11.73
CA GLU A 411 -12.24 -5.56 11.43
C GLU A 411 -11.02 -4.79 11.97
N ASN A 412 -10.13 -5.44 12.72
CA ASN A 412 -8.84 -4.87 13.13
C ASN A 412 -7.88 -4.77 11.92
N HIS A 413 -7.53 -3.53 11.56
CA HIS A 413 -6.65 -3.24 10.42
C HIS A 413 -5.24 -3.82 10.55
N ALA A 414 -4.59 -3.73 11.72
CA ALA A 414 -3.22 -4.22 11.91
C ALA A 414 -3.13 -5.74 11.73
N THR A 415 -4.11 -6.47 12.26
CA THR A 415 -4.24 -7.93 12.06
C THR A 415 -4.49 -8.27 10.59
N TRP A 416 -5.36 -7.50 9.93
CA TRP A 416 -5.73 -7.71 8.52
C TRP A 416 -4.55 -7.50 7.57
N ASP A 417 -3.77 -6.43 7.75
CA ASP A 417 -2.59 -6.12 6.91
C ASP A 417 -1.50 -7.21 7.04
N VAL A 418 -1.25 -7.70 8.26
CA VAL A 418 -0.29 -8.79 8.51
C VAL A 418 -0.78 -10.10 7.88
N MET A 419 -2.08 -10.42 7.97
CA MET A 419 -2.67 -11.59 7.32
C MET A 419 -2.58 -11.53 5.79
N VAL A 420 -2.90 -10.38 5.18
CA VAL A 420 -2.81 -10.21 3.73
C VAL A 420 -1.35 -10.31 3.25
N ASN A 421 -0.38 -9.78 4.00
CA ASN A 421 1.03 -9.93 3.64
C ASN A 421 1.52 -11.39 3.78
N ALA A 422 1.04 -12.14 4.78
CA ALA A 422 1.31 -13.58 4.89
C ALA A 422 0.72 -14.37 3.70
N LEU A 423 -0.50 -14.01 3.23
CA LEU A 423 -1.08 -14.60 2.03
C LEU A 423 -0.32 -14.21 0.74
N LYS A 424 0.17 -12.96 0.62
CA LYS A 424 1.02 -12.56 -0.53
C LYS A 424 2.33 -13.36 -0.57
N MET A 425 3.00 -13.53 0.57
CA MET A 425 4.20 -14.37 0.68
C MET A 425 3.92 -15.81 0.23
N LEU A 426 2.83 -16.39 0.72
CA LEU A 426 2.39 -17.73 0.32
C LEU A 426 2.19 -17.80 -1.20
N ILE A 427 1.39 -16.91 -1.78
CA ILE A 427 1.09 -16.92 -3.23
C ILE A 427 2.37 -16.92 -4.07
N ILE A 428 3.38 -16.11 -3.75
CA ILE A 428 4.64 -16.10 -4.52
C ILE A 428 5.41 -17.42 -4.39
N SER A 429 5.28 -18.14 -3.27
CA SER A 429 5.95 -19.43 -3.05
C SER A 429 5.25 -20.65 -3.68
N LEU A 430 3.98 -20.55 -4.05
CA LEU A 430 3.18 -21.63 -4.63
C LEU A 430 3.47 -21.86 -6.13
N THR A 431 3.18 -23.06 -6.65
CA THR A 431 3.13 -23.31 -8.11
C THR A 431 1.84 -22.74 -8.73
N ASP A 432 1.73 -22.72 -10.06
CA ASP A 432 0.50 -22.26 -10.74
C ASP A 432 -0.68 -23.21 -10.46
N ASP A 433 -0.43 -24.53 -10.37
CA ASP A 433 -1.42 -25.54 -9.98
C ASP A 433 -1.85 -25.40 -8.50
N ASP A 434 -0.91 -25.10 -7.60
CA ASP A 434 -1.23 -24.77 -6.22
C ASP A 434 -2.08 -23.50 -6.13
N VAL A 435 -1.77 -22.45 -6.92
CA VAL A 435 -2.54 -21.21 -6.95
C VAL A 435 -3.95 -21.46 -7.46
N ASP A 436 -4.10 -22.20 -8.56
CA ASP A 436 -5.41 -22.60 -9.06
C ASP A 436 -6.18 -23.37 -7.98
N THR A 437 -5.62 -24.48 -7.49
CA THR A 437 -6.36 -25.35 -6.58
C THR A 437 -6.62 -24.77 -5.20
N LEU A 438 -5.71 -23.99 -4.59
CA LEU A 438 -5.87 -23.45 -3.23
C LEU A 438 -6.55 -22.07 -3.19
N LEU A 439 -6.14 -21.15 -4.06
CA LEU A 439 -6.54 -19.73 -3.95
C LEU A 439 -7.84 -19.45 -4.68
N VAL A 440 -8.13 -20.11 -5.80
CA VAL A 440 -9.36 -19.87 -6.57
C VAL A 440 -10.63 -20.24 -5.78
N PRO A 441 -10.72 -21.39 -5.08
CA PRO A 441 -11.86 -21.69 -4.23
C PRO A 441 -11.96 -20.73 -3.03
N MET A 442 -10.84 -20.33 -2.44
CA MET A 442 -10.82 -19.32 -1.38
C MET A 442 -11.38 -17.98 -1.87
N PHE A 443 -11.01 -17.53 -3.07
CA PHE A 443 -11.55 -16.32 -3.68
C PHE A 443 -13.06 -16.45 -3.93
N ALA A 444 -13.51 -17.59 -4.47
CA ALA A 444 -14.92 -17.87 -4.72
C ALA A 444 -15.75 -17.85 -3.43
N ARG A 445 -15.25 -18.41 -2.31
CA ARG A 445 -15.86 -18.32 -0.97
C ARG A 445 -15.87 -16.89 -0.41
N LEU A 446 -14.72 -16.24 -0.36
CA LEU A 446 -14.59 -14.91 0.26
C LEU A 446 -15.38 -13.84 -0.51
N SER A 447 -15.50 -13.97 -1.84
CA SER A 447 -16.22 -13.02 -2.69
C SER A 447 -17.73 -12.90 -2.40
N ILE A 448 -18.34 -13.97 -1.88
CA ILE A 448 -19.76 -14.02 -1.51
C ILE A 448 -19.99 -13.89 0.00
N SER A 449 -18.93 -13.65 0.79
CA SER A 449 -19.03 -13.50 2.24
C SER A 449 -19.93 -12.31 2.62
N SER A 450 -20.70 -12.48 3.70
CA SER A 450 -21.49 -11.38 4.26
C SER A 450 -20.64 -10.32 4.98
N SER A 451 -19.34 -10.59 5.24
CA SER A 451 -18.42 -9.56 5.73
C SER A 451 -17.79 -8.75 4.59
N PRO A 452 -17.82 -7.40 4.63
CA PRO A 452 -17.05 -6.55 3.71
C PRO A 452 -15.53 -6.78 3.80
N THR A 453 -14.98 -7.00 4.99
CA THR A 453 -13.52 -7.21 5.18
C THR A 453 -13.04 -8.48 4.47
N ALA A 454 -13.84 -9.54 4.51
CA ALA A 454 -13.57 -10.79 3.83
C ALA A 454 -13.61 -10.63 2.30
N ARG A 455 -14.59 -9.87 1.78
CA ARG A 455 -14.70 -9.57 0.34
C ARG A 455 -13.55 -8.71 -0.20
N ILE A 456 -12.84 -7.96 0.65
CA ILE A 456 -11.67 -7.15 0.23
C ILE A 456 -10.42 -8.02 0.02
N VAL A 457 -10.27 -9.14 0.74
CA VAL A 457 -9.10 -10.04 0.63
C VAL A 457 -8.84 -10.54 -0.80
N PRO A 458 -9.80 -11.14 -1.53
CA PRO A 458 -9.55 -11.57 -2.91
C PRO A 458 -9.21 -10.40 -3.84
N VAL A 459 -9.75 -9.20 -3.60
CA VAL A 459 -9.39 -7.98 -4.37
C VAL A 459 -7.92 -7.60 -4.15
N ALA A 460 -7.46 -7.60 -2.90
CA ALA A 460 -6.11 -7.22 -2.50
C ALA A 460 -5.02 -8.22 -2.94
N LEU A 461 -5.41 -9.43 -3.34
CA LEU A 461 -4.53 -10.51 -3.79
C LEU A 461 -4.64 -10.79 -5.31
N LEU A 462 -5.62 -10.17 -6.00
CA LEU A 462 -5.97 -10.52 -7.38
C LEU A 462 -4.83 -10.33 -8.38
N SER A 463 -4.04 -9.25 -8.27
CA SER A 463 -2.92 -9.00 -9.18
C SER A 463 -1.80 -10.04 -9.12
N LEU A 464 -1.69 -10.82 -8.02
CA LEU A 464 -0.74 -11.93 -7.90
C LEU A 464 -1.30 -13.26 -8.42
N VAL A 465 -2.63 -13.44 -8.35
CA VAL A 465 -3.32 -14.69 -8.76
C VAL A 465 -3.71 -14.67 -10.23
N TYR A 466 -4.20 -13.54 -10.74
CA TYR A 466 -4.72 -13.38 -12.10
C TYR A 466 -3.77 -13.86 -13.23
N PRO A 467 -2.46 -13.54 -13.24
CA PRO A 467 -1.56 -14.01 -14.30
C PRO A 467 -1.20 -15.50 -14.22
N ARG A 468 -1.62 -16.20 -13.16
CA ARG A 468 -1.19 -17.57 -12.84
C ARG A 468 -2.28 -18.62 -13.08
N VAL A 469 -3.53 -18.19 -13.27
CA VAL A 469 -4.70 -19.04 -13.51
C VAL A 469 -5.01 -19.15 -15.01
N ARG A 470 -5.68 -20.24 -15.42
CA ARG A 470 -5.95 -20.57 -16.84
C ARG A 470 -7.40 -21.03 -17.05
N GLY A 471 -7.77 -21.34 -18.29
CA GLY A 471 -9.12 -21.79 -18.63
C GLY A 471 -10.16 -20.68 -18.50
N ASP A 472 -11.28 -20.97 -17.85
CA ASP A 472 -12.36 -20.02 -17.58
C ASP A 472 -12.15 -19.19 -16.30
N VAL A 473 -11.24 -19.62 -15.40
CA VAL A 473 -10.95 -18.94 -14.13
C VAL A 473 -10.64 -17.44 -14.31
N PRO A 474 -9.79 -16.99 -15.27
CA PRO A 474 -9.63 -15.57 -15.55
C PRO A 474 -10.95 -14.84 -15.80
N VAL A 475 -11.88 -15.43 -16.56
CA VAL A 475 -13.19 -14.84 -16.87
C VAL A 475 -14.07 -14.78 -15.62
N GLN A 476 -14.06 -15.82 -14.80
CA GLN A 476 -14.78 -15.84 -13.52
C GLN A 476 -14.24 -14.79 -12.54
N LEU A 477 -12.92 -14.61 -12.46
CA LEU A 477 -12.28 -13.59 -11.63
C LEU A 477 -12.61 -12.17 -12.12
N ARG A 478 -12.69 -11.96 -13.44
CA ARG A 478 -13.17 -10.68 -13.99
C ARG A 478 -14.65 -10.44 -13.64
N GLY A 479 -15.51 -11.44 -13.80
CA GLY A 479 -16.92 -11.39 -13.38
C GLY A 479 -17.10 -11.15 -11.88
N MET A 480 -16.26 -11.76 -11.03
CA MET A 480 -16.21 -11.52 -9.58
C MET A 480 -15.88 -10.05 -9.28
N LEU A 481 -14.81 -9.52 -9.88
CA LEU A 481 -14.39 -8.14 -9.66
C LEU A 481 -15.41 -7.14 -10.22
N ASP A 482 -16.06 -7.43 -11.35
CA ASP A 482 -17.14 -6.63 -11.91
C ASP A 482 -18.36 -6.52 -10.97
N ARG A 483 -18.66 -7.59 -10.22
CA ARG A 483 -19.67 -7.60 -9.14
C ARG A 483 -19.21 -6.78 -7.93
N MET A 484 -17.96 -6.94 -7.49
CA MET A 484 -17.36 -6.17 -6.39
C MET A 484 -17.22 -4.67 -6.70
N CYS A 485 -17.06 -4.29 -7.97
CA CYS A 485 -17.09 -2.90 -8.42
C CYS A 485 -18.49 -2.26 -8.28
N SER A 486 -19.53 -3.07 -8.03
CA SER A 486 -20.91 -2.64 -7.79
C SER A 486 -21.45 -3.18 -6.47
N ASP A 487 -20.55 -3.45 -5.52
CA ASP A 487 -20.84 -3.96 -4.18
C ASP A 487 -21.74 -3.03 -3.37
N ASP A 488 -22.52 -3.57 -2.42
CA ASP A 488 -23.35 -2.78 -1.51
C ASP A 488 -22.50 -1.91 -0.57
N ASN A 489 -21.32 -2.38 -0.16
CA ASN A 489 -20.44 -1.66 0.75
C ASN A 489 -19.39 -0.80 0.00
N PRO A 490 -19.32 0.53 0.25
CA PRO A 490 -18.38 1.41 -0.44
C PRO A 490 -16.90 1.08 -0.17
N LEU A 491 -16.56 0.41 0.94
CA LEU A 491 -15.17 0.02 1.23
C LEU A 491 -14.69 -1.10 0.30
N VAL A 492 -15.58 -2.00 -0.13
CA VAL A 492 -15.28 -3.04 -1.13
C VAL A 492 -15.08 -2.39 -2.49
N ARG A 493 -15.98 -1.49 -2.90
CA ARG A 493 -15.85 -0.76 -4.18
C ARG A 493 -14.56 0.07 -4.23
N ARG A 494 -14.24 0.79 -3.15
CA ARG A 494 -12.96 1.51 -2.99
C ARG A 494 -11.74 0.59 -3.12
N ALA A 495 -11.79 -0.62 -2.55
CA ALA A 495 -10.71 -1.59 -2.68
C ALA A 495 -10.51 -2.02 -4.15
N VAL A 496 -11.60 -2.27 -4.89
CA VAL A 496 -11.53 -2.55 -6.33
C VAL A 496 -10.86 -1.39 -7.08
N THR A 497 -11.29 -0.15 -6.82
CA THR A 497 -10.68 1.04 -7.42
C THR A 497 -9.18 1.17 -7.14
N SER A 498 -8.73 0.75 -5.96
CA SER A 498 -7.31 0.85 -5.57
C SER A 498 -6.37 -0.11 -6.30
N VAL A 499 -6.87 -1.22 -6.87
CA VAL A 499 -6.04 -2.25 -7.54
C VAL A 499 -6.11 -2.22 -9.07
N ILE A 500 -6.86 -1.28 -9.67
CA ILE A 500 -7.09 -1.24 -11.14
C ILE A 500 -5.77 -1.14 -11.92
N GLY A 501 -4.82 -0.32 -11.46
CA GLY A 501 -3.51 -0.16 -12.09
C GLY A 501 -2.65 -1.42 -12.00
N ASP A 502 -2.53 -1.99 -10.80
CA ASP A 502 -1.79 -3.24 -10.56
C ASP A 502 -2.37 -4.40 -11.39
N LEU A 503 -3.69 -4.45 -11.52
CA LEU A 503 -4.39 -5.46 -12.30
C LEU A 503 -4.21 -5.28 -13.82
N ALA A 504 -4.14 -4.05 -14.31
CA ALA A 504 -3.73 -3.79 -15.69
C ALA A 504 -2.31 -4.30 -15.93
N SER A 505 -1.37 -4.02 -15.00
CA SER A 505 0.00 -4.52 -15.10
C SER A 505 0.11 -6.04 -15.02
N ALA A 506 -0.77 -6.70 -14.26
CA ALA A 506 -0.76 -8.15 -14.09
C ALA A 506 -1.44 -8.90 -15.25
N GLY A 507 -2.53 -8.36 -15.80
CA GLY A 507 -3.27 -8.99 -16.91
C GLY A 507 -2.78 -8.60 -18.30
N GLY A 508 -1.95 -7.55 -18.42
CA GLY A 508 -1.35 -7.10 -19.67
C GLY A 508 -2.34 -6.46 -20.68
N PRO A 509 -1.94 -6.32 -21.95
CA PRO A 509 -2.75 -5.70 -23.00
C PRO A 509 -4.20 -6.22 -23.13
N PRO A 510 -4.49 -7.54 -23.03
CA PRO A 510 -5.86 -8.06 -23.18
C PRO A 510 -6.87 -7.52 -22.16
N VAL A 511 -6.42 -7.07 -20.97
CA VAL A 511 -7.33 -6.53 -19.94
C VAL A 511 -7.44 -5.00 -19.97
N ALA A 512 -6.67 -4.31 -20.83
CA ALA A 512 -6.59 -2.85 -20.86
C ALA A 512 -7.96 -2.16 -20.93
N SER A 513 -8.80 -2.51 -21.93
CA SER A 513 -10.14 -1.93 -22.06
C SER A 513 -11.04 -2.22 -20.86
N TRP A 514 -10.95 -3.42 -20.27
CA TRP A 514 -11.74 -3.79 -19.09
C TRP A 514 -11.34 -2.97 -17.86
N THR A 515 -10.04 -2.76 -17.62
CA THR A 515 -9.57 -1.91 -16.50
C THR A 515 -10.00 -0.44 -16.63
N VAL A 516 -10.04 0.12 -17.85
CA VAL A 516 -10.62 1.45 -18.10
C VAL A 516 -12.11 1.49 -17.76
N GLN A 517 -12.87 0.43 -18.02
CA GLN A 517 -14.29 0.37 -17.67
C GLN A 517 -14.56 0.20 -16.17
N LEU A 518 -13.69 -0.49 -15.44
CA LEU A 518 -13.74 -0.53 -13.96
C LEU A 518 -13.47 0.85 -13.36
N LEU A 519 -12.56 1.60 -13.97
CA LEU A 519 -12.29 2.98 -13.59
C LEU A 519 -13.50 3.88 -13.90
N GLU A 520 -14.12 3.74 -15.08
CA GLU A 520 -15.33 4.48 -15.47
C GLU A 520 -16.48 4.25 -14.46
N LYS A 521 -16.70 3.01 -14.02
CA LYS A 521 -17.64 2.70 -12.92
C LYS A 521 -17.26 3.39 -11.61
N SER A 522 -15.98 3.37 -11.25
CA SER A 522 -15.47 3.99 -10.01
C SER A 522 -15.60 5.52 -10.03
N THR A 523 -15.44 6.15 -11.20
CA THR A 523 -15.69 7.58 -11.45
C THR A 523 -17.14 7.94 -11.22
N ALA A 524 -18.07 7.08 -11.66
CA ALA A 524 -19.52 7.29 -11.53
C ALA A 524 -20.09 6.83 -10.18
N ASP A 525 -19.27 6.49 -9.19
CA ASP A 525 -19.76 5.94 -7.92
C ASP A 525 -20.57 6.96 -7.12
N SER A 526 -21.68 6.51 -6.54
CA SER A 526 -22.47 7.25 -5.55
C SER A 526 -21.67 7.87 -4.39
N HIS A 527 -20.63 7.19 -3.89
CA HIS A 527 -19.87 7.57 -2.71
C HIS A 527 -18.55 8.25 -3.11
N ASP A 528 -18.29 9.43 -2.53
CA ASP A 528 -17.10 10.22 -2.84
C ASP A 528 -15.79 9.54 -2.42
N ILE A 529 -15.76 8.75 -1.33
CA ILE A 529 -14.58 7.95 -0.97
C ILE A 529 -14.08 7.05 -2.11
N VAL A 530 -14.98 6.52 -2.95
CA VAL A 530 -14.61 5.71 -4.12
C VAL A 530 -14.09 6.61 -5.24
N ARG A 531 -14.77 7.72 -5.52
CA ARG A 531 -14.37 8.70 -6.54
C ARG A 531 -13.01 9.37 -6.24
N ILE A 532 -12.70 9.66 -4.97
CA ILE A 532 -11.39 10.16 -4.52
C ILE A 532 -10.28 9.14 -4.88
N PHE A 533 -10.52 7.84 -4.66
CA PHE A 533 -9.58 6.80 -5.05
C PHE A 533 -9.51 6.65 -6.58
N ALA A 534 -10.60 6.89 -7.31
CA ALA A 534 -10.64 6.86 -8.78
C ALA A 534 -9.74 7.93 -9.41
N VAL A 535 -9.58 9.10 -8.79
CA VAL A 535 -8.60 10.13 -9.23
C VAL A 535 -7.19 9.54 -9.32
N LYS A 536 -6.72 8.87 -8.25
CA LYS A 536 -5.40 8.21 -8.22
C LYS A 536 -5.35 6.99 -9.14
N GLY A 537 -6.40 6.16 -9.13
CA GLY A 537 -6.53 5.01 -10.01
C GLY A 537 -6.42 5.39 -11.49
N CYS A 538 -6.95 6.55 -11.89
CA CYS A 538 -6.85 7.07 -13.26
C CYS A 538 -5.41 7.40 -13.66
N ILE A 539 -4.64 8.04 -12.77
CA ILE A 539 -3.22 8.36 -12.99
C ILE A 539 -2.40 7.07 -13.08
N THR A 540 -2.55 6.17 -12.10
CA THR A 540 -1.83 4.90 -12.07
C THR A 540 -2.16 4.03 -13.28
N LEU A 541 -3.43 3.97 -13.68
CA LEU A 541 -3.85 3.25 -14.89
C LEU A 541 -3.27 3.90 -16.15
N ALA A 542 -3.33 5.23 -16.30
CA ALA A 542 -2.80 5.90 -17.49
C ALA A 542 -1.28 5.68 -17.66
N THR A 543 -0.51 5.81 -16.58
CA THR A 543 0.94 5.48 -16.60
C THR A 543 1.18 4.00 -16.93
N THR A 544 0.36 3.10 -16.39
CA THR A 544 0.49 1.66 -16.62
C THR A 544 0.15 1.27 -18.05
N LEU A 545 -0.94 1.79 -18.62
CA LEU A 545 -1.34 1.54 -20.01
C LEU A 545 -0.30 2.05 -21.01
N ARG A 546 0.25 3.26 -20.78
CA ARG A 546 1.33 3.81 -21.61
C ARG A 546 2.55 2.88 -21.62
N ARG A 547 2.99 2.43 -20.44
CA ARG A 547 4.10 1.48 -20.33
C ARG A 547 3.79 0.15 -21.02
N LEU A 548 2.65 -0.47 -20.70
CA LEU A 548 2.27 -1.80 -21.22
C LEU A 548 2.19 -1.84 -22.74
N LEU A 549 1.57 -0.83 -23.37
CA LEU A 549 1.40 -0.79 -24.83
C LEU A 549 2.72 -0.45 -25.56
N HIS A 550 3.61 0.34 -24.95
CA HIS A 550 4.95 0.57 -25.51
C HIS A 550 5.92 -0.60 -25.31
N GLU A 551 5.63 -1.50 -24.35
CA GLU A 551 6.39 -2.74 -24.08
C GLU A 551 5.81 -3.99 -24.79
N ASP A 552 4.67 -3.87 -25.48
CA ASP A 552 3.97 -5.01 -26.09
C ASP A 552 4.67 -5.53 -27.35
N SER A 553 5.33 -6.68 -27.23
CA SER A 553 6.00 -7.38 -28.33
C SER A 553 5.07 -7.97 -29.39
N THR A 554 3.74 -7.94 -29.20
CA THR A 554 2.76 -8.53 -30.13
C THR A 554 2.18 -7.55 -31.14
N MET A 555 2.43 -6.24 -30.99
CA MET A 555 2.00 -5.22 -31.95
C MET A 555 3.02 -5.06 -33.08
N ASP A 556 2.57 -5.19 -34.33
CA ASP A 556 3.44 -5.19 -35.52
C ASP A 556 4.10 -3.82 -35.80
N SER A 557 3.61 -2.74 -35.17
CA SER A 557 4.20 -1.40 -35.29
C SER A 557 3.98 -0.53 -34.04
N PRO A 558 4.90 0.41 -33.72
CA PRO A 558 4.72 1.36 -32.62
C PRO A 558 3.54 2.32 -32.84
N ASP A 559 3.15 2.55 -34.10
CA ASP A 559 2.03 3.42 -34.45
C ASP A 559 0.67 2.82 -34.02
N GLU A 560 0.54 1.48 -34.04
CA GLU A 560 -0.65 0.76 -33.58
C GLU A 560 -0.81 0.82 -32.05
N ALA A 561 0.30 0.70 -31.32
CA ALA A 561 0.34 0.88 -29.88
C ALA A 561 -0.09 2.30 -29.48
N GLU A 562 0.44 3.33 -30.15
CA GLU A 562 0.07 4.72 -29.89
C GLU A 562 -1.38 5.02 -30.30
N GLN A 563 -1.87 4.46 -31.40
CA GLN A 563 -3.29 4.56 -31.79
C GLN A 563 -4.21 3.93 -30.74
N THR A 564 -3.85 2.76 -30.22
CA THR A 564 -4.60 2.04 -29.17
C THR A 564 -4.60 2.84 -27.86
N LEU A 565 -3.43 3.33 -27.43
CA LEU A 565 -3.28 4.18 -26.24
C LEU A 565 -4.14 5.44 -26.35
N ARG A 566 -4.11 6.10 -27.51
CA ARG A 566 -4.91 7.30 -27.80
C ARG A 566 -6.41 7.05 -27.69
N LEU A 567 -6.91 5.89 -28.17
CA LEU A 567 -8.32 5.51 -28.03
C LEU A 567 -8.72 5.33 -26.55
N LEU A 568 -7.89 4.64 -25.76
CA LEU A 568 -8.12 4.47 -24.32
C LEU A 568 -8.08 5.82 -23.58
N PHE A 569 -7.13 6.68 -23.89
CA PHE A 569 -7.04 8.02 -23.30
C PHE A 569 -8.21 8.92 -23.71
N CYS A 570 -8.74 8.80 -24.93
CA CYS A 570 -9.98 9.47 -25.33
C CYS A 570 -11.21 9.02 -24.51
N GLN A 571 -11.23 7.78 -23.98
CA GLN A 571 -12.25 7.34 -23.02
C GLN A 571 -11.97 7.85 -21.59
N MET A 572 -10.69 7.96 -21.20
CA MET A 572 -10.30 8.37 -19.83
C MET A 572 -10.36 9.89 -19.58
N VAL A 573 -10.09 10.74 -20.58
CA VAL A 573 -10.13 12.21 -20.41
C VAL A 573 -11.48 12.72 -19.88
N PRO A 574 -12.66 12.31 -20.40
CA PRO A 574 -13.96 12.68 -19.85
C PRO A 574 -14.16 12.32 -18.36
N MET A 575 -13.46 11.30 -17.85
CA MET A 575 -13.47 10.98 -16.42
C MET A 575 -12.79 12.08 -15.60
N VAL A 576 -11.70 12.66 -16.11
CA VAL A 576 -11.01 13.79 -15.47
C VAL A 576 -11.91 15.02 -15.43
N ASN A 577 -12.61 15.34 -16.53
CA ASN A 577 -13.61 16.42 -16.55
C ASN A 577 -14.68 16.24 -15.44
N THR A 578 -15.08 14.98 -15.20
CA THR A 578 -16.04 14.62 -14.15
C THR A 578 -15.46 14.87 -12.76
N TYR A 579 -14.20 14.48 -12.50
CA TYR A 579 -13.55 14.75 -11.22
C TYR A 579 -13.36 16.26 -10.94
N THR A 580 -13.02 17.05 -11.96
CA THR A 580 -12.80 18.50 -11.82
C THR A 580 -14.09 19.27 -11.52
N SER A 581 -15.25 18.70 -11.88
CA SER A 581 -16.59 19.29 -11.69
C SER A 581 -17.43 18.53 -10.66
N ASP A 582 -16.80 17.64 -9.87
CA ASP A 582 -17.52 16.75 -8.95
C ASP A 582 -18.30 17.49 -7.87
N THR A 583 -19.49 16.98 -7.54
CA THR A 583 -20.32 17.43 -6.43
C THR A 583 -19.58 17.52 -5.08
N SER A 584 -18.69 16.57 -4.76
CA SER A 584 -17.90 16.54 -3.54
C SER A 584 -16.62 17.35 -3.72
N TRP A 585 -16.46 18.39 -2.89
CA TRP A 585 -15.25 19.22 -2.86
C TRP A 585 -13.99 18.42 -2.54
N GLN A 586 -14.11 17.24 -1.91
CA GLN A 586 -12.96 16.37 -1.61
C GLN A 586 -12.42 15.69 -2.87
N VAL A 587 -13.28 15.30 -3.81
CA VAL A 587 -12.87 14.78 -5.13
C VAL A 587 -12.20 15.90 -5.94
N ARG A 588 -12.79 17.10 -5.95
CA ARG A 588 -12.19 18.27 -6.61
C ARG A 588 -10.86 18.68 -5.97
N LEU A 589 -10.74 18.64 -4.63
CA LEU A 589 -9.48 18.89 -3.93
C LEU A 589 -8.39 17.90 -4.33
N GLU A 590 -8.69 16.60 -4.35
CA GLU A 590 -7.70 15.60 -4.73
C GLU A 590 -7.29 15.77 -6.19
N THR A 591 -8.25 16.07 -7.07
CA THR A 591 -7.98 16.36 -8.49
C THR A 591 -7.08 17.59 -8.66
N ALA A 592 -7.35 18.68 -7.94
CA ALA A 592 -6.52 19.89 -7.98
C ALA A 592 -5.07 19.62 -7.56
N ARG A 593 -4.86 18.75 -6.55
CA ARG A 593 -3.53 18.31 -6.12
C ARG A 593 -2.82 17.43 -7.15
N THR A 594 -3.56 16.63 -7.91
CA THR A 594 -2.97 15.64 -8.82
C THR A 594 -2.99 16.01 -10.30
N LEU A 595 -3.53 17.18 -10.70
CA LEU A 595 -3.41 17.72 -12.07
C LEU A 595 -1.96 17.70 -12.63
N PRO A 596 -0.90 18.06 -11.86
CA PRO A 596 0.49 17.89 -12.30
C PRO A 596 0.87 16.44 -12.64
N ALA A 597 0.27 15.45 -11.97
CA ALA A 597 0.49 14.03 -12.24
C ALA A 597 -0.34 13.54 -13.44
N PHE A 598 -1.55 14.06 -13.65
CA PHE A 598 -2.34 13.81 -14.88
C PHE A 598 -1.56 14.20 -16.14
N CYS A 599 -0.96 15.40 -16.17
CA CYS A 599 -0.11 15.82 -17.29
C CYS A 599 1.02 14.81 -17.59
N ARG A 600 1.74 14.34 -16.55
CA ARG A 600 2.84 13.37 -16.72
C ARG A 600 2.36 12.00 -17.19
N ALA A 601 1.23 11.51 -16.68
CA ALA A 601 0.70 10.18 -17.02
C ALA A 601 0.13 10.12 -18.45
N PHE A 602 -0.63 11.13 -18.85
CA PHE A 602 -1.29 11.20 -20.15
C PHE A 602 -0.38 11.74 -21.26
N GLY A 603 0.62 12.55 -20.95
CA GLY A 603 1.63 13.06 -21.90
C GLY A 603 1.33 14.45 -22.49
N ALA A 604 2.22 14.88 -23.39
CA ALA A 604 2.22 16.21 -23.99
C ALA A 604 0.92 16.51 -24.76
N GLU A 605 0.35 15.48 -25.39
CA GLU A 605 -0.81 15.53 -26.29
C GLU A 605 -2.09 16.00 -25.58
N TYR A 606 -2.18 15.76 -24.26
CA TYR A 606 -3.33 16.09 -23.42
C TYR A 606 -3.06 17.24 -22.45
N THR A 607 -1.85 17.80 -22.49
CA THR A 607 -1.39 18.81 -21.53
C THR A 607 -2.08 20.17 -21.69
N ASP A 608 -2.65 20.49 -22.86
CA ASP A 608 -3.56 21.64 -23.01
C ASP A 608 -4.84 21.43 -22.20
N VAL A 609 -5.49 20.27 -22.35
CA VAL A 609 -6.74 19.92 -21.68
C VAL A 609 -6.61 19.99 -20.15
N PHE A 610 -5.53 19.49 -19.56
CA PHE A 610 -5.35 19.57 -18.10
C PHE A 610 -4.97 20.97 -17.60
N VAL A 611 -4.35 21.81 -18.43
CA VAL A 611 -4.13 23.22 -18.10
C VAL A 611 -5.46 23.99 -18.11
N ASP A 612 -6.36 23.73 -19.07
CA ASP A 612 -7.69 24.33 -19.08
C ASP A 612 -8.51 23.91 -17.84
N HIS A 613 -8.42 22.64 -17.43
CA HIS A 613 -9.01 22.17 -16.18
C HIS A 613 -8.42 22.88 -14.95
N PHE A 614 -7.09 23.03 -14.88
CA PHE A 614 -6.45 23.79 -13.81
C PHE A 614 -6.98 25.24 -13.74
N VAL A 615 -7.04 25.93 -14.88
CA VAL A 615 -7.56 27.30 -15.00
C VAL A 615 -9.01 27.39 -14.51
N GLY A 616 -9.86 26.41 -14.83
CA GLY A 616 -11.23 26.34 -14.32
C GLY A 616 -11.30 26.14 -12.79
N MET A 617 -10.45 25.27 -12.24
CA MET A 617 -10.45 24.95 -10.80
C MET A 617 -9.88 26.06 -9.91
N VAL A 618 -9.07 26.97 -10.45
CA VAL A 618 -8.64 28.19 -9.72
C VAL A 618 -9.85 28.99 -9.21
N GLY A 619 -10.99 28.96 -9.91
CA GLY A 619 -12.23 29.63 -9.50
C GLY A 619 -13.12 28.86 -8.52
N ASP A 620 -12.68 27.74 -7.94
CA ASP A 620 -13.54 26.87 -7.11
C ASP A 620 -14.15 27.61 -5.89
N PRO A 621 -15.43 27.41 -5.54
CA PRO A 621 -16.02 28.02 -4.35
C PRO A 621 -15.32 27.62 -3.04
N THR A 622 -14.68 26.46 -2.98
CA THR A 622 -14.06 25.89 -1.77
C THR A 622 -12.60 26.37 -1.57
N VAL A 623 -12.30 26.88 -0.38
CA VAL A 623 -10.99 27.48 -0.04
C VAL A 623 -9.85 26.47 -0.16
N GLU A 624 -10.09 25.22 0.27
CA GLU A 624 -9.13 24.12 0.21
C GLU A 624 -8.74 23.79 -1.23
N VAL A 625 -9.70 23.81 -2.16
CA VAL A 625 -9.46 23.54 -3.60
C VAL A 625 -8.65 24.68 -4.21
N ARG A 626 -9.03 25.94 -3.99
CA ARG A 626 -8.26 27.09 -4.48
C ARG A 626 -6.86 27.17 -3.90
N ARG A 627 -6.69 26.77 -2.63
CA ARG A 627 -5.36 26.63 -2.01
C ARG A 627 -4.54 25.54 -2.71
N ALA A 628 -5.13 24.38 -3.00
CA ALA A 628 -4.45 23.32 -3.75
C ALA A 628 -4.08 23.76 -5.17
N CYS A 629 -4.91 24.56 -5.85
CA CYS A 629 -4.54 25.18 -7.12
C CYS A 629 -3.38 26.19 -6.97
N ALA A 630 -3.38 27.01 -5.91
CA ALA A 630 -2.29 27.94 -5.61
C ALA A 630 -0.95 27.21 -5.36
N GLU A 631 -0.95 26.14 -4.57
CA GLU A 631 0.23 25.27 -4.34
C GLU A 631 0.62 24.50 -5.62
N GLY A 632 -0.38 24.05 -6.39
CA GLY A 632 -0.23 23.22 -7.58
C GLY A 632 0.23 23.96 -8.84
N ALA A 633 0.14 25.29 -8.89
CA ALA A 633 0.57 26.07 -10.05
C ALA A 633 2.06 25.83 -10.38
N PHE A 634 2.94 26.00 -9.39
CA PHE A 634 4.37 25.70 -9.51
C PHE A 634 4.63 24.25 -9.97
N LEU A 635 3.97 23.27 -9.32
CA LEU A 635 4.12 21.84 -9.64
C LEU A 635 3.64 21.51 -11.06
N LEU A 636 2.62 22.22 -11.56
CA LEU A 636 2.16 22.12 -12.94
C LEU A 636 3.23 22.66 -13.88
N GLY A 637 3.84 23.82 -13.59
CA GLY A 637 4.98 24.37 -14.34
C GLY A 637 6.16 23.38 -14.44
N GLU A 638 6.59 22.78 -13.32
CA GLU A 638 7.62 21.73 -13.32
C GLU A 638 7.21 20.51 -14.17
N SER A 639 5.92 20.17 -14.21
CA SER A 639 5.40 19.07 -15.03
C SER A 639 5.45 19.40 -16.51
N LEU A 640 5.05 20.62 -16.91
CA LEU A 640 5.12 21.09 -18.30
C LEU A 640 6.56 21.00 -18.82
N ILE A 641 7.52 21.46 -18.02
CA ILE A 641 8.95 21.47 -18.38
C ILE A 641 9.50 20.05 -18.44
N ALA A 642 9.22 19.20 -17.44
CA ALA A 642 9.68 17.80 -17.44
C ALA A 642 9.17 17.01 -18.65
N ILE A 643 7.91 17.22 -19.06
CA ILE A 643 7.33 16.61 -20.26
C ILE A 643 8.02 17.14 -21.53
N ALA A 644 8.27 18.45 -21.60
CA ALA A 644 8.97 19.06 -22.73
C ALA A 644 10.42 18.53 -22.88
N SER A 645 11.17 18.40 -21.78
CA SER A 645 12.54 17.87 -21.77
C SER A 645 12.63 16.39 -22.17
N GLN A 646 11.55 15.62 -22.02
CA GLN A 646 11.49 14.20 -22.40
C GLN A 646 11.06 13.98 -23.87
N ARG A 647 10.64 15.04 -24.57
CA ARG A 647 10.11 14.93 -25.93
C ARG A 647 11.23 14.72 -26.95
N LYS A 648 11.24 13.55 -27.59
CA LYS A 648 12.08 13.31 -28.77
C LYS A 648 11.55 14.14 -29.95
N PRO A 649 12.41 14.72 -30.80
CA PRO A 649 11.96 15.41 -32.00
C PRO A 649 11.24 14.43 -32.92
N THR A 650 10.01 14.76 -33.29
CA THR A 650 9.22 13.98 -34.24
C THR A 650 9.82 14.15 -35.63
N ALA A 651 10.19 13.06 -36.29
CA ALA A 651 10.57 13.09 -37.70
C ALA A 651 9.44 13.78 -38.51
N LYS A 652 9.78 14.81 -39.28
CA LYS A 652 8.80 15.58 -40.05
C LYS A 652 8.01 14.63 -40.96
N PRO A 653 6.66 14.68 -40.97
CA PRO A 653 5.89 13.90 -41.92
C PRO A 653 6.23 14.38 -43.33
N THR A 654 6.55 13.45 -44.22
CA THR A 654 6.83 13.73 -45.63
C THR A 654 5.55 14.18 -46.33
N THR A 655 5.29 15.50 -46.33
CA THR A 655 4.22 16.11 -47.11
C THR A 655 4.57 16.05 -48.59
N TRP A 656 3.77 15.30 -49.34
CA TRP A 656 3.82 15.23 -50.79
C TRP A 656 3.23 16.50 -51.42
N GLU A 657 4.00 17.58 -51.48
CA GLU A 657 3.69 18.76 -52.31
C GLU A 657 4.90 19.70 -52.38
N ASP A 658 5.81 19.44 -53.34
CA ASP A 658 6.38 20.46 -54.23
C ASP A 658 7.38 19.81 -55.21
N SER A 659 6.88 19.47 -56.40
CA SER A 659 7.67 18.95 -57.53
C SER A 659 7.49 19.85 -58.76
N VAL A 660 8.02 21.07 -58.71
CA VAL A 660 8.22 21.91 -59.91
C VAL A 660 9.58 22.63 -59.85
N GLU A 661 10.49 22.17 -60.70
CA GLU A 661 11.53 22.90 -61.42
C GLU A 661 12.17 24.16 -60.77
N THR A 662 13.47 24.11 -60.48
CA THR A 662 14.44 24.66 -61.46
C THR A 662 15.84 24.06 -61.31
N GLU A 663 16.45 23.68 -62.42
CA GLU A 663 17.89 23.39 -62.48
C GLU A 663 18.71 24.70 -62.48
N GLN A 664 19.79 24.78 -61.69
CA GLN A 664 21.07 25.26 -62.21
C GLN A 664 22.29 24.93 -61.34
N LYS A 665 23.38 24.66 -62.05
CA LYS A 665 24.74 24.28 -61.63
C LYS A 665 25.36 25.26 -60.62
N GLU A 666 26.26 24.78 -59.77
CA GLU A 666 27.70 25.05 -59.96
C GLU A 666 28.61 24.05 -59.21
N GLU A 667 29.92 24.17 -59.45
CA GLU A 667 30.87 23.05 -59.39
C GLU A 667 31.56 22.84 -58.03
N SER A 668 32.08 21.62 -57.87
CA SER A 668 32.90 21.17 -56.75
C SER A 668 34.21 21.95 -56.57
N ASN A 669 34.63 22.17 -55.32
CA ASN A 669 36.02 21.89 -54.94
C ASN A 669 36.26 21.80 -53.43
N GLY A 670 37.17 20.89 -53.03
CA GLY A 670 38.05 21.13 -51.87
C GLY A 670 37.71 20.43 -50.54
N THR A 671 38.44 19.33 -50.29
CA THR A 671 38.97 18.88 -48.97
C THR A 671 38.00 18.56 -47.82
N ALA A 672 38.13 17.33 -47.32
CA ALA A 672 37.44 16.84 -46.13
C ALA A 672 38.17 17.23 -44.83
N GLU A 673 37.43 17.61 -43.78
CA GLU A 673 37.84 17.45 -42.38
C GLU A 673 36.63 17.49 -41.42
N THR A 674 36.61 16.57 -40.43
CA THR A 674 35.74 16.58 -39.22
C THR A 674 34.20 16.67 -39.36
N ALA A 675 33.55 15.57 -39.77
CA ALA A 675 32.08 15.39 -39.63
C ALA A 675 31.71 14.50 -38.42
N THR A 676 31.88 14.99 -37.19
CA THR A 676 31.44 14.30 -35.95
C THR A 676 30.93 15.25 -34.83
N SER A 677 30.42 16.45 -35.14
CA SER A 677 29.90 17.36 -34.09
C SER A 677 28.55 18.06 -34.37
N GLU A 678 27.92 17.86 -35.53
CA GLU A 678 26.72 18.61 -35.91
C GLU A 678 25.41 17.95 -35.43
N THR A 679 25.30 16.62 -35.49
CA THR A 679 24.10 15.87 -35.02
C THR A 679 23.81 15.99 -33.53
N ASN A 680 24.77 16.40 -32.69
CA ASN A 680 24.55 16.67 -31.26
C ASN A 680 24.22 18.14 -30.94
N ARG A 681 24.29 19.05 -31.92
CA ARG A 681 23.94 20.48 -31.72
C ARG A 681 22.48 20.76 -32.06
N GLU A 682 21.97 20.17 -33.14
CA GLU A 682 20.58 20.34 -33.57
C GLU A 682 19.59 19.75 -32.56
N THR A 683 19.85 18.53 -32.07
CA THR A 683 19.01 17.87 -31.06
C THR A 683 18.94 18.62 -29.73
N ASN A 684 20.04 19.23 -29.28
CA ASN A 684 20.03 20.09 -28.10
C ASN A 684 19.26 21.40 -28.34
N SER A 685 19.35 21.97 -29.54
CA SER A 685 18.61 23.19 -29.91
C SER A 685 17.08 22.97 -29.89
N GLU A 686 16.59 21.88 -30.49
CA GLU A 686 15.15 21.58 -30.53
C GLU A 686 14.60 21.19 -29.13
N SER A 687 15.38 20.48 -28.32
CA SER A 687 14.97 20.18 -26.93
C SER A 687 14.81 21.45 -26.07
N SER A 688 15.65 22.47 -26.32
CA SER A 688 15.54 23.79 -25.71
C SER A 688 14.29 24.54 -26.16
N GLU A 689 13.91 24.43 -27.45
CA GLU A 689 12.70 25.07 -27.98
C GLU A 689 11.42 24.55 -27.30
N PHE A 690 11.30 23.23 -27.07
CA PHE A 690 10.16 22.68 -26.34
C PHE A 690 10.10 23.18 -24.89
N VAL A 691 11.24 23.32 -24.20
CA VAL A 691 11.30 23.87 -22.85
C VAL A 691 10.89 25.34 -22.81
N VAL A 692 11.36 26.15 -23.77
CA VAL A 692 10.92 27.55 -23.93
C VAL A 692 9.42 27.64 -24.20
N ALA A 693 8.86 26.77 -25.06
CA ALA A 693 7.42 26.72 -25.31
C ALA A 693 6.62 26.37 -24.04
N ALA A 694 7.12 25.45 -23.21
CA ALA A 694 6.52 25.10 -21.92
C ALA A 694 6.57 26.27 -20.91
N GLN A 695 7.70 26.98 -20.83
CA GLN A 695 7.85 28.20 -20.02
C GLN A 695 6.88 29.31 -20.48
N VAL A 696 6.79 29.56 -21.78
CA VAL A 696 5.85 30.54 -22.37
C VAL A 696 4.40 30.17 -22.03
N LYS A 697 4.03 28.90 -22.15
CA LYS A 697 2.68 28.42 -21.79
C LYS A 697 2.40 28.59 -20.29
N PHE A 698 3.37 28.31 -19.43
CA PHE A 698 3.24 28.52 -17.99
C PHE A 698 2.98 30.00 -17.66
N VAL A 699 3.80 30.91 -18.22
CA VAL A 699 3.68 32.37 -18.01
C VAL A 699 2.40 32.95 -18.62
N ARG A 700 1.91 32.43 -19.76
CA ARG A 700 0.74 32.99 -20.46
C ARG A 700 -0.61 32.36 -20.12
N SER A 701 -0.64 31.13 -19.62
CA SER A 701 -1.88 30.40 -19.33
C SER A 701 -2.05 30.06 -17.84
N VAL A 702 -1.00 29.54 -17.20
CA VAL A 702 -1.10 29.06 -15.81
C VAL A 702 -1.02 30.21 -14.81
N LEU A 703 0.04 31.03 -14.88
CA LEU A 703 0.21 32.15 -13.94
C LEU A 703 -0.94 33.18 -13.99
N PRO A 704 -1.38 33.69 -15.15
CA PRO A 704 -2.39 34.75 -15.20
C PRO A 704 -3.75 34.30 -14.66
N ALA A 705 -4.11 33.01 -14.82
CA ALA A 705 -5.30 32.44 -14.21
C ALA A 705 -5.23 32.52 -12.67
N THR A 706 -4.06 32.21 -12.09
CA THR A 706 -3.87 32.29 -10.63
C THR A 706 -3.87 33.72 -10.08
N TYR A 707 -3.75 34.78 -10.90
CA TYR A 707 -3.67 36.16 -10.40
C TYR A 707 -4.92 36.56 -9.59
N ALA A 708 -6.09 36.00 -9.88
CA ALA A 708 -7.29 36.20 -9.08
C ALA A 708 -7.15 35.72 -7.61
N LEU A 709 -6.27 34.73 -7.35
CA LEU A 709 -5.99 34.22 -6.01
C LEU A 709 -5.12 35.17 -5.18
N SER A 710 -4.46 36.16 -5.80
CA SER A 710 -3.66 37.17 -5.07
C SER A 710 -4.50 38.11 -4.20
N THR A 711 -5.81 38.21 -4.49
CA THR A 711 -6.80 39.00 -3.72
C THR A 711 -7.81 38.12 -2.99
N ASP A 712 -7.57 36.80 -2.88
CA ASP A 712 -8.45 35.85 -2.21
C ASP A 712 -8.74 36.27 -0.76
N VAL A 713 -9.96 36.02 -0.29
CA VAL A 713 -10.38 36.27 1.10
C VAL A 713 -9.57 35.47 2.13
N SER A 714 -9.05 34.31 1.74
CA SER A 714 -8.25 33.41 2.58
C SER A 714 -6.77 33.73 2.50
N VAL A 715 -6.20 34.16 3.63
CA VAL A 715 -4.74 34.37 3.79
C VAL A 715 -3.95 33.10 3.46
N ALA A 716 -4.51 31.90 3.70
CA ALA A 716 -3.84 30.64 3.37
C ALA A 716 -3.73 30.40 1.85
N VAL A 717 -4.71 30.84 1.05
CA VAL A 717 -4.65 30.78 -0.42
C VAL A 717 -3.62 31.79 -0.93
N ARG A 718 -3.66 33.03 -0.42
CA ARG A 718 -2.68 34.08 -0.76
C ARG A 718 -1.24 33.68 -0.42
N LEU A 719 -1.02 33.05 0.73
CA LEU A 719 0.27 32.54 1.18
C LEU A 719 0.81 31.44 0.26
N ALA A 720 -0.03 30.45 -0.06
CA ALA A 720 0.32 29.38 -1.00
C ALA A 720 0.70 29.93 -2.38
N LEU A 721 -0.05 30.91 -2.89
CA LEU A 721 0.25 31.52 -4.17
C LEU A 721 1.55 32.33 -4.14
N ALA A 722 1.77 33.13 -3.10
CA ALA A 722 3.02 33.88 -2.90
C ALA A 722 4.25 32.96 -2.94
N GLN A 723 4.18 31.80 -2.29
CA GLN A 723 5.23 30.77 -2.34
C GLN A 723 5.37 30.17 -3.75
N SER A 724 4.27 29.78 -4.38
CA SER A 724 4.29 29.16 -5.72
C SER A 724 4.85 30.10 -6.80
N VAL A 725 4.42 31.37 -6.82
CA VAL A 725 4.87 32.37 -7.78
C VAL A 725 6.36 32.67 -7.58
N GLY A 726 6.80 32.84 -6.33
CA GLY A 726 8.22 33.05 -6.01
C GLY A 726 9.10 31.85 -6.39
N ARG A 727 8.68 30.62 -6.10
CA ARG A 727 9.39 29.39 -6.49
C ARG A 727 9.47 29.20 -8.00
N SER A 728 8.47 29.66 -8.75
CA SER A 728 8.43 29.53 -10.21
C SER A 728 9.57 30.28 -10.91
N LEU A 729 10.19 31.26 -10.23
CA LEU A 729 11.38 31.95 -10.72
C LEU A 729 12.57 31.01 -10.98
N GLN A 730 12.61 29.81 -10.38
CA GLN A 730 13.65 28.81 -10.64
C GLN A 730 13.72 28.36 -12.12
N PHE A 731 12.62 28.51 -12.88
CA PHE A 731 12.52 28.10 -14.28
C PHE A 731 11.88 29.14 -15.20
N VAL A 732 11.37 30.26 -14.67
CA VAL A 732 10.91 31.41 -15.47
C VAL A 732 12.10 32.36 -15.67
N GLY A 733 12.54 32.54 -16.91
CA GLY A 733 13.64 33.45 -17.23
C GLY A 733 13.30 34.93 -16.96
N SER A 734 14.33 35.73 -16.69
CA SER A 734 14.22 37.17 -16.36
C SER A 734 13.47 38.01 -17.39
N THR A 735 13.47 37.59 -18.67
CA THR A 735 12.67 38.19 -19.75
C THR A 735 11.17 38.30 -19.44
N TYR A 736 10.63 37.42 -18.58
CA TYR A 736 9.21 37.40 -18.21
C TYR A 736 8.92 38.11 -16.87
N TYR A 737 9.92 38.67 -16.20
CA TYR A 737 9.72 39.26 -14.86
C TYR A 737 8.79 40.47 -14.89
N ASP A 738 8.80 41.25 -15.96
CA ASP A 738 7.88 42.38 -16.14
C ASP A 738 6.39 41.95 -16.16
N ASP A 739 6.09 40.77 -16.71
CA ASP A 739 4.73 40.17 -16.69
C ASP A 739 4.31 39.76 -15.26
N LEU A 740 5.27 39.57 -14.35
CA LEU A 740 5.07 39.17 -12.94
C LEU A 740 5.09 40.37 -11.97
N VAL A 741 5.64 41.53 -12.36
CA VAL A 741 5.65 42.75 -11.53
C VAL A 741 4.26 43.09 -10.95
N PRO A 742 3.13 42.98 -11.69
CA PRO A 742 1.81 43.26 -11.11
C PRO A 742 1.44 42.37 -9.91
N ILE A 743 1.74 41.07 -9.97
CA ILE A 743 1.45 40.14 -8.86
C ILE A 743 2.45 40.30 -7.71
N PHE A 744 3.71 40.64 -7.99
CA PHE A 744 4.66 41.01 -6.95
C PHE A 744 4.22 42.27 -6.21
N MET A 745 3.87 43.34 -6.91
CA MET A 745 3.38 44.58 -6.31
C MET A 745 2.10 44.33 -5.48
N GLN A 746 1.15 43.55 -6.01
CA GLN A 746 -0.07 43.17 -5.29
C GLN A 746 0.21 42.41 -3.98
N PHE A 747 1.25 41.57 -3.97
CA PHE A 747 1.63 40.85 -2.75
C PHE A 747 2.48 41.68 -1.80
N LEU A 748 3.35 42.57 -2.28
CA LEU A 748 4.27 43.37 -1.47
C LEU A 748 3.62 44.62 -0.85
N ASP A 749 2.46 45.03 -1.33
CA ASP A 749 1.66 46.14 -0.78
C ASP A 749 1.41 46.02 0.73
N GLU A 750 1.53 47.13 1.46
CA GLU A 750 1.48 47.14 2.93
C GLU A 750 0.14 46.68 3.52
N SER A 751 -0.96 46.69 2.75
CA SER A 751 -2.26 46.14 3.17
C SER A 751 -2.30 44.61 3.23
N GLN A 752 -1.33 43.92 2.62
CA GLN A 752 -1.23 42.46 2.67
C GLN A 752 -0.71 41.95 4.01
N ASP A 753 -1.13 40.72 4.33
CA ASP A 753 -0.64 40.03 5.52
C ASP A 753 0.89 39.91 5.47
N ALA A 754 1.54 40.27 6.59
CA ALA A 754 2.99 40.34 6.64
C ALA A 754 3.67 38.97 6.45
N THR A 755 2.97 37.87 6.70
CA THR A 755 3.44 36.49 6.44
C THR A 755 3.42 36.17 4.95
N VAL A 756 2.40 36.64 4.21
CA VAL A 756 2.30 36.49 2.75
C VAL A 756 3.43 37.28 2.09
N ARG A 757 3.58 38.56 2.45
CA ARG A 757 4.69 39.43 2.00
C ARG A 757 6.05 38.79 2.20
N ALA A 758 6.34 38.39 3.43
CA ALA A 758 7.64 37.89 3.80
C ALA A 758 7.94 36.49 3.22
N SER A 759 6.90 35.71 2.87
CA SER A 759 7.09 34.42 2.19
C SER A 759 7.34 34.58 0.69
N LEU A 760 6.69 35.54 0.00
CA LEU A 760 7.08 35.90 -1.36
C LEU A 760 8.55 36.35 -1.41
N LEU A 761 8.94 37.27 -0.53
CA LEU A 761 10.30 37.82 -0.49
C LEU A 761 11.37 36.76 -0.23
N GLU A 762 11.07 35.74 0.58
CA GLU A 762 12.00 34.63 0.84
C GLU A 762 12.26 33.79 -0.43
N GLU A 763 11.20 33.45 -1.17
CA GLU A 763 11.33 32.71 -2.43
C GLU A 763 11.97 33.57 -3.54
N MET A 764 11.64 34.87 -3.60
CA MET A 764 12.30 35.79 -4.53
C MET A 764 13.81 35.91 -4.23
N ALA A 765 14.21 36.10 -2.98
CA ALA A 765 15.62 36.15 -2.59
C ALA A 765 16.39 34.87 -2.98
N ARG A 766 15.72 33.72 -2.93
CA ARG A 766 16.27 32.41 -3.32
C ARG A 766 16.45 32.23 -4.82
N TYR A 767 15.47 32.69 -5.63
CA TYR A 767 15.35 32.29 -7.03
C TYR A 767 15.36 33.42 -8.08
N CYS A 768 15.25 34.70 -7.69
CA CYS A 768 15.23 35.78 -8.68
C CYS A 768 16.60 35.93 -9.37
N ASP A 769 16.62 36.07 -10.69
CA ASP A 769 17.82 36.42 -11.46
C ASP A 769 18.36 37.78 -11.00
N SER A 770 19.62 37.81 -10.55
CA SER A 770 20.29 38.99 -10.00
C SER A 770 20.59 40.06 -11.06
N SER A 771 20.48 39.75 -12.35
CA SER A 771 20.59 40.72 -13.44
C SER A 771 19.35 41.61 -13.62
N SER A 772 18.20 41.26 -13.02
CA SER A 772 16.98 42.07 -13.13
C SER A 772 17.02 43.28 -12.19
N GLU A 773 17.39 44.45 -12.73
CA GLU A 773 17.39 45.72 -12.00
C GLU A 773 15.99 46.07 -11.44
N THR A 774 14.93 45.87 -12.25
CA THR A 774 13.54 46.17 -11.87
C THR A 774 13.09 45.38 -10.64
N VAL A 775 13.32 44.07 -10.63
CA VAL A 775 12.92 43.21 -9.50
C VAL A 775 13.81 43.49 -8.28
N SER A 776 15.12 43.68 -8.49
CA SER A 776 16.06 44.03 -7.41
C SER A 776 15.66 45.34 -6.71
N ALA A 777 15.34 46.39 -7.47
CA ALA A 777 14.91 47.69 -6.92
C ALA A 777 13.61 47.60 -6.09
N MET A 778 12.75 46.62 -6.37
CA MET A 778 11.51 46.37 -5.64
C MET A 778 11.73 45.50 -4.38
N ILE A 779 12.51 44.42 -4.46
CA ILE A 779 12.68 43.49 -3.33
C ILE A 779 13.63 44.01 -2.25
N PHE A 780 14.66 44.79 -2.60
CA PHE A 780 15.65 45.26 -1.61
C PHE A 780 15.01 46.11 -0.49
N PRO A 781 14.23 47.17 -0.78
CA PRO A 781 13.54 47.94 0.26
C PRO A 781 12.52 47.12 1.03
N ALA A 782 11.82 46.21 0.34
CA ALA A 782 10.79 45.37 0.95
C ALA A 782 11.38 44.37 1.95
N ILE A 783 12.52 43.73 1.63
CA ILE A 783 13.29 42.90 2.58
C ILE A 783 13.76 43.76 3.75
N GLN A 784 14.35 44.93 3.50
CA GLN A 784 14.85 45.80 4.56
C GLN A 784 13.76 46.24 5.54
N ALA A 785 12.51 46.44 5.08
CA ALA A 785 11.36 46.78 5.92
C ALA A 785 10.92 45.64 6.86
N LEU A 786 11.19 44.37 6.52
CA LEU A 786 10.86 43.23 7.40
C LEU A 786 11.61 43.28 8.74
N ARG A 787 12.83 43.82 8.75
CA ARG A 787 13.74 43.81 9.92
C ARG A 787 13.19 44.55 11.14
N THR A 788 12.41 45.62 10.92
CA THR A 788 11.84 46.47 11.99
C THR A 788 10.38 46.14 12.32
N SER A 789 9.82 45.08 11.75
CA SER A 789 8.42 44.69 11.98
C SER A 789 8.12 44.42 13.45
N ALA A 790 6.99 44.92 13.95
CA ALA A 790 6.52 44.65 15.31
C ALA A 790 6.28 43.15 15.55
N GLN A 791 5.86 42.41 14.52
CA GLN A 791 5.63 40.97 14.59
C GLN A 791 6.96 40.20 14.45
N TRP A 792 7.37 39.51 15.52
CA TRP A 792 8.66 38.79 15.54
C TRP A 792 8.79 37.69 14.46
N ARG A 793 7.68 37.06 14.06
CA ARG A 793 7.66 36.06 12.98
C ARG A 793 8.06 36.66 11.61
N VAL A 794 7.76 37.94 11.41
CA VAL A 794 8.16 38.68 10.20
C VAL A 794 9.65 39.04 10.25
N ARG A 795 10.18 39.36 11.44
CA ARG A 795 11.63 39.54 11.64
C ARG A 795 12.42 38.24 11.47
N VAL A 796 11.85 37.09 11.85
CA VAL A 796 12.42 35.77 11.49
C VAL A 796 12.48 35.59 9.98
N LYS A 797 11.43 35.99 9.25
CA LYS A 797 11.43 35.93 7.77
C LYS A 797 12.45 36.86 7.10
N PHE A 798 12.77 38.01 7.68
CA PHE A 798 13.92 38.82 7.23
C PHE A 798 15.21 37.97 7.20
N VAL A 799 15.51 37.30 8.32
CA VAL A 799 16.71 36.44 8.44
C VAL A 799 16.68 35.30 7.43
N HIS A 800 15.51 34.70 7.17
CA HIS A 800 15.36 33.69 6.12
C HIS A 800 15.59 34.24 4.70
N CYS A 801 15.14 35.46 4.38
CA CYS A 801 15.43 36.10 3.08
C CYS A 801 16.93 36.31 2.89
N VAL A 802 17.63 36.86 3.90
CA VAL A 802 19.07 37.11 3.84
C VAL A 802 19.86 35.80 3.75
N ALA A 803 19.46 34.77 4.51
CA ALA A 803 20.07 33.45 4.43
C ALA A 803 19.82 32.77 3.08
N ALA A 804 18.61 32.83 2.55
CA ALA A 804 18.27 32.26 1.23
C ALA A 804 19.07 32.92 0.10
N TRP A 805 19.38 34.22 0.24
CA TRP A 805 20.28 34.93 -0.68
C TRP A 805 21.75 34.49 -0.51
N ALA A 806 22.21 34.30 0.72
CA ALA A 806 23.57 33.84 1.01
C ALA A 806 23.83 32.39 0.57
N GLU A 807 22.79 31.58 0.51
CA GLU A 807 22.80 30.15 0.13
C GLU A 807 22.75 29.92 -1.39
N ARG A 808 22.73 30.97 -2.21
CA ARG A 808 22.68 30.88 -3.68
C ARG A 808 24.00 30.38 -4.28
N GLU A 809 23.89 29.56 -5.33
CA GLU A 809 25.04 29.03 -6.08
C GLU A 809 25.34 29.80 -7.38
N ASP A 810 24.51 30.78 -7.76
CA ASP A 810 24.64 31.56 -9.00
C ASP A 810 25.71 32.67 -8.95
N GLY A 811 26.41 32.80 -7.83
CA GLY A 811 27.43 33.83 -7.61
C GLY A 811 26.88 35.23 -7.28
N ALA A 812 25.58 35.38 -7.04
CA ALA A 812 25.00 36.65 -6.61
C ALA A 812 25.57 37.09 -5.24
N ALA A 813 26.27 38.22 -5.21
CA ALA A 813 26.87 38.73 -3.98
C ALA A 813 25.80 39.17 -2.96
N LEU A 814 25.93 38.73 -1.71
CA LEU A 814 25.07 39.16 -0.62
C LEU A 814 25.37 40.63 -0.24
N PRO A 815 24.37 41.53 -0.15
CA PRO A 815 24.58 42.89 0.35
C PRO A 815 25.04 42.87 1.82
N SER A 816 26.21 43.45 2.13
CA SER A 816 26.73 43.47 3.52
C SER A 816 25.76 44.13 4.50
N ASP A 817 25.00 45.15 4.08
CA ASP A 817 24.01 45.82 4.93
C ASP A 817 22.90 44.89 5.44
N PHE A 818 22.55 43.85 4.66
CA PHE A 818 21.56 42.84 5.05
C PHE A 818 22.12 41.86 6.08
N ALA A 819 23.38 41.44 5.91
CA ALA A 819 24.05 40.58 6.88
C ALA A 819 24.38 41.32 8.19
N ASP A 820 24.79 42.59 8.10
CA ASP A 820 25.02 43.46 9.25
C ASP A 820 23.71 43.70 10.02
N ALA A 821 22.58 43.86 9.33
CA ALA A 821 21.26 43.92 9.97
C ALA A 821 20.83 42.58 10.60
N CYS A 822 21.28 41.43 10.10
CA CYS A 822 21.11 40.15 10.81
C CYS A 822 21.94 40.12 12.11
N LEU A 823 23.18 40.63 12.07
CA LEU A 823 24.01 40.78 13.28
C LEU A 823 23.39 41.73 14.31
N GLU A 824 22.67 42.79 13.89
CA GLU A 824 21.88 43.63 14.80
C GLU A 824 20.84 42.80 15.58
N LEU A 825 20.10 41.91 14.89
CA LEU A 825 19.04 41.05 15.44
C LEU A 825 19.52 39.97 16.43
N LEU A 826 20.82 39.74 16.60
CA LEU A 826 21.34 39.01 17.78
C LEU A 826 20.98 39.68 19.11
N GLY A 827 20.61 40.97 19.09
CA GLY A 827 20.08 41.72 20.23
C GLY A 827 18.56 41.76 20.36
N ASP A 828 17.80 41.02 19.52
CA ASP A 828 16.33 41.06 19.54
C ASP A 828 15.74 40.65 20.89
N ALA A 829 14.59 41.21 21.28
CA ALA A 829 13.91 40.83 22.52
C ALA A 829 13.44 39.36 22.53
N VAL A 830 13.04 38.82 21.39
CA VAL A 830 12.45 37.48 21.24
C VAL A 830 13.52 36.43 20.97
N HIS A 831 13.49 35.33 21.74
CA HIS A 831 14.44 34.22 21.62
C HIS A 831 14.51 33.63 20.20
N GLU A 832 13.35 33.32 19.60
CA GLU A 832 13.28 32.69 18.28
C GLU A 832 13.97 33.51 17.18
N VAL A 833 13.86 34.85 17.23
CA VAL A 833 14.57 35.71 16.27
C VAL A 833 16.08 35.52 16.42
N ARG A 834 16.60 35.60 17.65
CA ARG A 834 18.03 35.43 17.94
C ARG A 834 18.54 34.04 17.57
N ALA A 835 17.77 32.99 17.87
CA ALA A 835 18.14 31.60 17.59
C ALA A 835 18.23 31.33 16.07
N VAL A 836 17.27 31.83 15.28
CA VAL A 836 17.31 31.71 13.82
C VAL A 836 18.48 32.49 13.21
N VAL A 837 18.82 33.68 13.74
CA VAL A 837 20.06 34.37 13.32
C VAL A 837 21.28 33.49 13.58
N CYS A 838 21.46 32.99 14.81
CA CYS A 838 22.60 32.13 15.17
C CYS A 838 22.73 30.93 14.22
N ALA A 839 21.62 30.24 13.94
CA ALA A 839 21.56 29.10 13.03
C ALA A 839 21.94 29.41 11.57
N LYS A 840 21.89 30.68 11.16
CA LYS A 840 22.22 31.12 9.78
C LYS A 840 23.56 31.85 9.65
N LEU A 841 24.23 32.21 10.76
CA LEU A 841 25.56 32.84 10.71
C LEU A 841 26.60 32.06 9.88
N PRO A 842 26.67 30.71 9.90
CA PRO A 842 27.61 29.95 9.05
C PRO A 842 27.41 30.19 7.56
N ALA A 843 26.15 30.22 7.10
CA ALA A 843 25.82 30.47 5.69
C ALA A 843 26.20 31.90 5.27
N LEU A 844 25.93 32.90 6.12
CA LEU A 844 26.34 34.29 5.88
C LEU A 844 27.87 34.42 5.81
N GLY A 845 28.59 33.76 6.73
CA GLY A 845 30.05 33.74 6.76
C GLY A 845 30.69 33.06 5.54
N LYS A 846 30.06 31.99 5.02
CA LYS A 846 30.49 31.34 3.78
C LYS A 846 30.31 32.25 2.56
N SER A 847 29.23 33.03 2.50
CA SER A 847 28.90 33.94 1.39
C SER A 847 29.76 35.21 1.37
N LEU A 848 29.90 35.89 2.52
CA LEU A 848 30.68 37.14 2.63
C LEU A 848 32.18 36.93 2.90
N GLY A 849 32.59 35.70 3.23
CA GLY A 849 33.97 35.33 3.43
C GLY A 849 34.54 35.67 4.82
N ARG A 850 35.81 35.29 4.98
CA ARG A 850 36.52 35.24 6.28
C ARG A 850 36.73 36.62 6.92
N GLU A 851 36.86 37.68 6.11
CA GLU A 851 37.07 39.05 6.60
C GLU A 851 35.84 39.59 7.34
N TRP A 852 34.65 39.49 6.73
CA TRP A 852 33.39 39.87 7.39
C TRP A 852 33.14 39.06 8.66
N LEU A 853 33.41 37.75 8.63
CA LEU A 853 33.26 36.88 9.80
C LEU A 853 34.20 37.29 10.93
N ALA A 854 35.47 37.60 10.60
CA ALA A 854 36.51 38.03 11.53
C ALA A 854 36.24 39.41 12.17
N GLU A 855 35.80 40.38 11.38
CA GLU A 855 35.75 41.79 11.83
C GLU A 855 34.38 42.22 12.34
N LYS A 856 33.29 41.77 11.71
CA LYS A 856 31.93 42.17 12.08
C LYS A 856 31.22 41.13 12.93
N CYS A 857 31.23 39.86 12.48
CA CYS A 857 30.47 38.80 13.16
C CYS A 857 31.04 38.47 14.54
N VAL A 858 32.33 38.14 14.64
CA VAL A 858 32.99 37.87 15.94
C VAL A 858 32.85 39.05 16.90
N ALA A 859 33.10 40.29 16.42
CA ALA A 859 32.94 41.49 17.25
C ALA A 859 31.51 41.62 17.82
N ARG A 860 30.48 41.34 17.01
CA ARG A 860 29.08 41.35 17.48
C ARG A 860 28.78 40.22 18.48
N VAL A 861 29.32 39.03 18.26
CA VAL A 861 29.18 37.89 19.18
C VAL A 861 29.82 38.21 20.53
N SER A 862 31.01 38.81 20.56
CA SER A 862 31.66 39.27 21.80
C SER A 862 30.86 40.34 22.53
N VAL A 863 30.25 41.29 21.81
CA VAL A 863 29.29 42.25 22.41
C VAL A 863 28.10 41.54 23.04
N CYS A 864 27.59 40.46 22.44
CA CYS A 864 26.52 39.65 23.02
C CYS A 864 26.96 38.93 24.31
N LEU A 865 28.16 38.35 24.33
CA LEU A 865 28.78 37.70 25.50
C LEU A 865 29.05 38.67 26.68
N GLN A 866 29.06 39.98 26.45
CA GLN A 866 29.20 40.99 27.50
C GLN A 866 27.87 41.67 27.90
N SER A 867 26.79 41.39 27.17
CA SER A 867 25.47 42.04 27.29
C SER A 867 24.59 41.46 28.43
N THR A 868 23.27 41.59 28.29
CA THR A 868 22.24 41.02 29.18
C THR A 868 22.31 39.49 29.23
N PHE A 869 21.69 38.88 30.24
CA PHE A 869 21.58 37.41 30.38
C PHE A 869 21.15 36.70 29.08
N HIS A 870 20.14 37.24 28.38
CA HIS A 870 19.67 36.69 27.11
C HIS A 870 20.66 36.90 25.95
N GLY A 871 21.35 38.04 25.93
CA GLY A 871 22.44 38.30 24.97
C GLY A 871 23.59 37.32 25.14
N ARG A 872 23.98 37.02 26.39
CA ARG A 872 25.07 36.06 26.70
C ARG A 872 24.76 34.64 26.26
N LEU A 873 23.55 34.15 26.54
CA LEU A 873 23.09 32.84 26.03
C LEU A 873 23.09 32.78 24.50
N THR A 874 22.74 33.89 23.84
CA THR A 874 22.76 34.01 22.38
C THR A 874 24.20 34.00 21.84
N GLY A 875 25.12 34.71 22.50
CA GLY A 875 26.54 34.70 22.19
C GLY A 875 27.14 33.28 22.29
N LEU A 876 26.85 32.56 23.37
CA LEU A 876 27.32 31.17 23.54
C LEU A 876 26.79 30.25 22.43
N LEU A 877 25.51 30.36 22.06
CA LEU A 877 24.94 29.61 20.93
C LEU A 877 25.60 29.98 19.59
N ALA A 878 25.88 31.26 19.34
CA ALA A 878 26.57 31.69 18.13
C ALA A 878 28.01 31.16 18.05
N VAL A 879 28.73 31.09 19.18
CA VAL A 879 30.07 30.49 19.25
C VAL A 879 30.04 29.00 18.95
N GLU A 880 29.09 28.24 19.51
CA GLU A 880 28.95 26.80 19.21
C GLU A 880 28.71 26.53 17.72
N LEU A 881 27.91 27.36 17.06
CA LEU A 881 27.55 27.19 15.66
C LEU A 881 28.61 27.69 14.67
N LEU A 882 29.48 28.62 15.09
CA LEU A 882 30.58 29.16 14.27
C LEU A 882 31.94 28.50 14.56
N ALA A 883 32.00 27.55 15.49
CA ALA A 883 33.26 26.92 15.89
C ALA A 883 34.05 26.31 14.72
N PRO A 884 33.43 25.62 13.73
CA PRO A 884 34.15 25.07 12.57
C PRO A 884 34.80 26.15 11.69
N GLU A 885 34.09 27.23 11.39
CA GLU A 885 34.60 28.34 10.57
C GLU A 885 35.71 29.11 11.30
N LEU A 886 35.55 29.35 12.60
CA LEU A 886 36.55 30.01 13.44
C LEU A 886 37.81 29.16 13.63
N GLN A 887 37.68 27.82 13.67
CA GLN A 887 38.81 26.89 13.67
C GLN A 887 39.60 26.99 12.36
N GLN A 888 38.92 27.01 11.20
CA GLN A 888 39.55 27.16 9.88
C GLN A 888 40.20 28.54 9.64
N MET A 889 39.98 29.50 10.54
CA MET A 889 40.53 30.85 10.52
C MET A 889 41.56 31.12 11.62
N ASP A 890 41.93 30.09 12.40
CA ASP A 890 42.81 30.19 13.58
C ASP A 890 42.31 31.17 14.67
N LYS A 891 41.02 31.56 14.63
CA LYS A 891 40.39 32.52 15.54
C LYS A 891 39.59 31.91 16.69
N LEU A 892 39.36 30.59 16.67
CA LEU A 892 38.59 29.91 17.72
C LEU A 892 39.24 30.10 19.11
N ARG A 893 40.59 30.14 19.16
CA ARG A 893 41.39 30.43 20.36
C ARG A 893 41.00 31.75 21.03
N ASP A 894 40.80 32.81 20.26
CA ASP A 894 40.47 34.16 20.76
C ASP A 894 39.11 34.20 21.50
N VAL A 895 38.20 33.29 21.13
CA VAL A 895 36.84 33.22 21.68
C VAL A 895 36.78 32.37 22.95
N VAL A 896 37.67 31.39 23.12
CA VAL A 896 37.70 30.51 24.32
C VAL A 896 37.81 31.32 25.61
N GLU A 897 38.68 32.33 25.66
CA GLU A 897 38.85 33.19 26.84
C GLU A 897 37.54 33.91 27.21
N THR A 898 36.81 34.42 26.21
CA THR A 898 35.51 35.10 26.43
C THR A 898 34.41 34.14 26.90
N VAL A 899 34.48 32.85 26.53
CA VAL A 899 33.57 31.80 27.03
C VAL A 899 33.95 31.37 28.45
N VAL A 900 35.24 31.23 28.75
CA VAL A 900 35.78 30.95 30.09
C VAL A 900 35.31 32.01 31.09
N GLU A 901 35.33 33.30 30.74
CA GLU A 901 34.78 34.37 31.58
C GLU A 901 33.32 34.11 32.01
N GLN A 902 32.48 33.53 31.13
CA GLN A 902 31.08 33.24 31.45
C GLN A 902 30.90 32.14 32.50
N CYS A 903 31.91 31.29 32.72
CA CYS A 903 31.90 30.31 33.81
C CYS A 903 31.93 30.97 35.21
N THR A 904 32.30 32.24 35.30
CA THR A 904 32.25 33.05 36.54
C THR A 904 30.93 33.83 36.72
N ALA A 905 29.97 33.68 35.80
CA ALA A 905 28.72 34.43 35.84
C ALA A 905 27.89 34.13 37.09
N LYS A 906 27.18 35.15 37.62
CA LYS A 906 26.36 35.01 38.84
C LYS A 906 25.21 34.01 38.71
N THR A 907 24.68 33.82 37.49
CA THR A 907 23.54 32.92 37.20
C THR A 907 24.00 31.53 36.77
N ALA A 908 23.49 30.49 37.44
CA ALA A 908 23.83 29.09 37.16
C ALA A 908 23.65 28.71 35.68
N ASN A 909 22.52 29.06 35.06
CA ASN A 909 22.23 28.74 33.66
C ASN A 909 23.29 29.27 32.66
N LEU A 910 24.00 30.37 32.96
CA LEU A 910 25.11 30.84 32.13
C LEU A 910 26.36 29.99 32.33
N ARG A 911 26.68 29.61 33.58
CA ARG A 911 27.81 28.73 33.90
C ARG A 911 27.61 27.35 33.27
N PHE A 912 26.43 26.75 33.45
CA PHE A 912 26.00 25.51 32.79
C PHE A 912 26.18 25.56 31.27
N ARG A 913 25.67 26.62 30.62
CA ARG A 913 25.76 26.73 29.16
C ARG A 913 27.20 26.94 28.69
N ALA A 914 27.97 27.78 29.38
CA ALA A 914 29.37 28.04 29.06
C ALA A 914 30.25 26.79 29.19
N LEU A 915 30.05 25.97 30.24
CA LEU A 915 30.72 24.67 30.40
C LEU A 915 30.46 23.77 29.19
N ARG A 916 29.19 23.62 28.78
CA ARG A 916 28.83 22.86 27.57
C ARG A 916 29.46 23.42 26.30
N THR A 917 29.54 24.75 26.15
CA THR A 917 30.24 25.39 25.03
C THR A 917 31.72 25.06 25.04
N LEU A 918 32.41 25.11 26.19
CA LEU A 918 33.83 24.76 26.33
C LEU A 918 34.11 23.29 26.00
N GLY A 919 33.25 22.38 26.46
CA GLY A 919 33.33 20.95 26.14
C GLY A 919 33.17 20.63 24.64
N LEU A 920 32.63 21.57 23.85
CA LEU A 920 32.56 21.48 22.39
C LEU A 920 33.77 22.16 21.72
N ILE A 921 34.09 23.41 22.08
CA ILE A 921 35.07 24.20 21.31
C ILE A 921 36.54 23.95 21.68
N VAL A 922 36.84 23.58 22.93
CA VAL A 922 38.24 23.40 23.36
C VAL A 922 38.87 22.13 22.77
N PRO A 923 38.18 20.97 22.72
CA PRO A 923 38.67 19.79 21.98
C PRO A 923 39.00 20.08 20.52
N MET A 924 38.25 20.95 19.84
CA MET A 924 38.51 21.31 18.44
C MET A 924 39.87 22.01 18.23
N LEU A 925 40.44 22.64 19.26
CA LEU A 925 41.75 23.29 19.15
C LEU A 925 42.92 22.29 19.14
N ASN A 926 42.74 21.08 19.68
CA ASN A 926 43.82 20.10 19.90
C ASN A 926 45.08 20.71 20.56
N ASP A 927 44.89 21.69 21.47
CA ASP A 927 45.95 22.44 22.13
C ASP A 927 46.05 22.01 23.62
N PRO A 928 47.10 21.28 24.01
CA PRO A 928 47.26 20.82 25.39
C PRO A 928 47.39 21.96 26.41
N SER A 929 47.91 23.12 26.01
CA SER A 929 48.11 24.27 26.91
C SER A 929 46.78 24.94 27.24
N ILE A 930 45.91 25.15 26.24
CA ILE A 930 44.56 25.69 26.45
C ILE A 930 43.67 24.68 27.16
N THR A 931 43.79 23.39 26.83
CA THR A 931 43.02 22.34 27.49
C THR A 931 43.37 22.26 28.97
N ALA A 932 44.65 22.35 29.32
CA ALA A 932 45.11 22.39 30.71
C ALA A 932 44.63 23.65 31.46
N SER A 933 44.76 24.86 30.89
CA SER A 933 44.31 26.09 31.55
C SER A 933 42.79 26.17 31.70
N THR A 934 42.03 25.62 30.75
CA THR A 934 40.57 25.50 30.86
C THR A 934 40.19 24.53 31.99
N LEU A 935 40.90 23.40 32.12
CA LEU A 935 40.67 22.41 33.19
C LEU A 935 40.90 22.96 34.60
N GLU A 936 41.82 23.92 34.79
CA GLU A 936 42.02 24.59 36.08
C GLU A 936 40.76 25.36 36.54
N ILE A 937 39.91 25.79 35.59
CA ILE A 937 38.69 26.57 35.84
C ILE A 937 37.45 25.66 35.90
N VAL A 938 37.43 24.56 35.14
CA VAL A 938 36.32 23.58 35.15
C VAL A 938 36.34 22.69 36.41
N ARG A 939 37.50 22.18 36.82
CA ARG A 939 37.62 21.24 37.96
C ARG A 939 37.05 21.73 39.30
N PRO A 940 37.13 23.03 39.67
CA PRO A 940 36.43 23.55 40.84
C PRO A 940 34.90 23.51 40.70
N LEU A 941 34.36 23.74 39.50
CA LEU A 941 32.92 23.83 39.27
C LEU A 941 32.19 22.49 39.33
N ALA A 942 32.92 21.36 39.24
CA ALA A 942 32.39 20.03 39.52
C ALA A 942 32.11 19.78 41.02
N ARG A 943 32.72 20.54 41.93
CA ARG A 943 32.74 20.23 43.36
C ARG A 943 31.64 20.95 44.15
N PRO A 944 30.94 20.27 45.08
CA PRO A 944 29.89 20.89 45.90
C PRO A 944 30.39 21.97 46.85
N GLU A 945 31.69 22.02 47.16
CA GLU A 945 32.29 23.09 47.99
C GLU A 945 32.45 24.42 47.23
N SER A 946 32.47 24.41 45.90
CA SER A 946 32.73 25.58 45.05
C SER A 946 31.59 25.94 44.09
N GLU A 947 30.71 24.98 43.75
CA GLU A 947 29.47 25.23 43.02
C GLU A 947 28.27 24.64 43.77
N ALA A 948 27.27 25.48 44.04
CA ALA A 948 26.07 25.09 44.77
C ALA A 948 25.01 24.44 43.87
N ASP A 949 24.97 24.80 42.60
CA ASP A 949 23.97 24.33 41.64
C ASP A 949 24.29 22.92 41.09
N PRO A 950 23.36 21.95 41.17
CA PRO A 950 23.62 20.57 40.73
C PRO A 950 23.81 20.44 39.22
N ASP A 951 23.06 21.17 38.42
CA ASP A 951 23.10 21.06 36.96
C ASP A 951 24.44 21.59 36.44
N VAL A 952 24.94 22.66 37.06
CA VAL A 952 26.28 23.22 36.76
C VAL A 952 27.39 22.23 37.12
N ARG A 953 27.29 21.51 38.25
CA ARG A 953 28.27 20.47 38.62
C ARG A 953 28.28 19.31 37.62
N GLU A 954 27.12 18.78 37.25
CA GLU A 954 27.02 17.69 36.26
C GLU A 954 27.59 18.11 34.90
N ALA A 955 27.32 19.34 34.45
CA ALA A 955 27.91 19.89 33.23
C ALA A 955 29.43 20.09 33.35
N ALA A 956 29.94 20.43 34.54
CA ALA A 956 31.38 20.57 34.78
C ALA A 956 32.08 19.20 34.79
N ASP A 957 31.51 18.17 35.42
CA ASP A 957 32.01 16.79 35.38
C ASP A 957 32.08 16.25 33.94
N ALA A 958 30.98 16.41 33.18
CA ALA A 958 30.92 15.99 31.78
C ALA A 958 31.94 16.74 30.90
N THR A 959 32.09 18.05 31.10
CA THR A 959 33.08 18.87 30.38
C THR A 959 34.50 18.49 30.78
N GLN A 960 34.77 18.25 32.08
CA GLN A 960 36.07 17.80 32.56
C GLN A 960 36.48 16.48 31.89
N ALA A 961 35.59 15.49 31.84
CA ALA A 961 35.87 14.20 31.22
C ALA A 961 36.24 14.34 29.73
N LEU A 962 35.55 15.21 28.98
CA LEU A 962 35.87 15.50 27.58
C LEU A 962 37.24 16.16 27.42
N LEU A 963 37.60 17.11 28.27
CA LEU A 963 38.91 17.79 28.21
C LEU A 963 40.07 16.90 28.69
N GLU A 964 39.85 16.04 29.67
CA GLU A 964 40.86 15.08 30.14
C GLU A 964 41.15 14.01 29.08
N ALA A 965 40.14 13.60 28.29
CA ALA A 965 40.31 12.70 27.14
C ALA A 965 41.08 13.31 25.95
N VAL A 966 41.27 14.63 25.91
CA VAL A 966 42.11 15.33 24.90
C VAL A 966 43.58 15.42 25.36
N LEU A 967 43.85 15.26 26.66
CA LEU A 967 45.19 15.25 27.25
C LEU A 967 45.80 13.84 27.41
N SER A 968 44.99 12.79 27.22
CA SER A 968 45.38 11.38 27.28
C SER A 968 45.79 10.82 25.93
#